data_AF-A0A4V2YLL7-F1
#
_entry.id   AF-A0A4V2YLL7-F1
#
_cell.length_a   1.000
_cell.length_b   1.000
_cell.length_c   1.000
_cell.angle_alpha   90.00
_cell.angle_beta   90.00
_cell.angle_gamma   90.00
#
_symmetry.space_group_name_H-M   'P 1'
#
loop_
_entity.id
_entity.type
_entity.pdbx_description
1 polymer ?
#
loop_
_entity_poly.entity_id
_entity_poly.type
_entity_poly.pdbx_seq_one_letter_code
_entity_poly.pdbx_strand_id
1 'polypeptide(L)'
;MSQFRKVVLAAALVVGSLSPLSPLPVSAQPTALPAGCSGTAPIQCHFDVAPGNYDVTVDLGSTTRAANTGMSVETRRQVLSAVSTTAGQVIRNTATVNVRVPEGQPTGQGGTGTAGLSLTFDGSSPAIGALTVKPASAPLVAYLAGDSTVCDQPGAPYAGWGQLLPTRVRSGAVIANYGDSGESSGSFLANAALFPTMKPLIKSNNLVFIQFGHNDKDTTATAFRDNLTKLVNGVRERGGTPVLVTPPVRRLFSGNALTPTALHINGRGVDLPAVIRALGQSATVPVIDLTAKSKTLVESLGPTASQQLFLTKEANDNTHFSVYGATQMANFVVQGIRERNLSLVNFLRPTTAAPESPTETLNRGVISVHTPKGNRVSWRMLADDPQGVTYNVYRDGTKVNTTPVSGPTSFVDAEGTAGAKYVVQAVTDGVEQRAKFAAEDSLSLDSVNGATASSRDVPLQIPAGGTTPSGENYTYVANDTSVGDLDGDGQYELIVKWDPTNAHDNSQAGYTGNVYLDAYKLNGTRLWRIDLGRNIRAGAHYTQFQVFDYDGDGRAEVAVKTADGTRSGTGQVIGSSSADHRNSSGYILTGPEFLSVFRGTDGAVLATANYQPPRGTVSSWGDNYGNRVDRFLAGTAYLDGSRPSIIMARGYYTRSVISAWDYRNGALTQRWIFDSNSAGAQWTGKGNHQLSIADVDADGRDEVLYGSMAIDDNGRGLWQNATHHGDAYHVGDFIPTRPGLEVFKPSESTSEVAHWMGDAKTGQIIWSAPSCGCDNGRAVADDIWAGNAGAEAWSLSVDGLRSATNGSQVAARKPSSTNFVIWWDGDAQRELLDDTHIDKYGTSGDTRLLTGSGVASNNGTKATPALSADILGDWREEVIWRTSDNRALRIYSTTDSTSISRPSLMQDRQYRVAVAWQNTAYNQPPHPSFAITNTAVTNTAVTTEAATLAAGGGQPNDTNLQYYGRWNRSNASYYWMGWAGGYVEAAFTGSSIGVKQRNAIDLYYSVDGKPLQWRRNVSGNVTLATGLSSGTHKVRIGYRERAGSYTGDPVFGGLILASGGQTSAISRPQKLIEFIGDSITVGQPNANRPFTSYPWLTGATLKAAHTQVAQGGACLVAQDCWGMVDWFRRSSNTATTDDWNFSTYQAAAVVINLGTNDVGHSVSGPTFQQNYVVMLERVRRAYPSAQIFAMGTFRNRYLPETRNAIAARTSAGDSKVHFIDTTGWITTADTSDNVHPTDAGHVKIANRLTAVLDDYL
;
A
#
# COMPACT_ATOMS: atom_id res chain seq x y z
N MET A 1 -42.76 52.00 40.20
CA MET A 1 -44.13 51.44 40.30
C MET A 1 -44.00 49.96 39.93
N SER A 2 -44.09 48.99 40.85
CA SER A 2 -45.26 48.51 41.64
C SER A 2 -46.26 47.76 40.76
N GLN A 3 -46.63 46.48 40.95
CA GLN A 3 -46.28 45.37 41.88
C GLN A 3 -46.48 44.02 41.10
N PHE A 4 -46.19 42.78 41.53
CA PHE A 4 -46.06 42.05 42.82
C PHE A 4 -44.83 41.08 42.75
N ARG A 5 -44.04 40.77 43.81
CA ARG A 5 -44.27 39.81 44.95
C ARG A 5 -44.74 38.41 44.49
N LYS A 6 -44.22 37.25 44.92
CA LYS A 6 -43.28 36.75 45.97
C LYS A 6 -42.60 35.45 45.40
N VAL A 7 -41.66 34.67 45.99
CA VAL A 7 -40.98 34.54 47.31
C VAL A 7 -39.54 33.96 47.08
N VAL A 8 -38.75 33.62 48.12
CA VAL A 8 -37.40 32.98 48.01
C VAL A 8 -37.21 31.88 49.07
N LEU A 9 -36.66 30.70 48.71
CA LEU A 9 -35.57 29.96 49.41
C LEU A 9 -35.25 28.60 48.74
N ALA A 10 -34.14 27.97 49.13
CA ALA A 10 -33.70 26.64 48.69
C ALA A 10 -33.48 25.67 49.87
N ALA A 11 -33.62 24.37 49.62
CA ALA A 11 -33.16 23.24 50.46
C ALA A 11 -33.13 21.95 49.60
N ALA A 12 -32.42 20.91 50.06
CA ALA A 12 -32.30 19.63 49.35
C ALA A 12 -32.38 18.44 50.33
N LEU A 13 -32.82 17.26 49.85
CA LEU A 13 -32.16 15.94 49.98
C LEU A 13 -33.05 14.75 49.50
N VAL A 14 -32.54 13.99 48.53
CA VAL A 14 -32.37 12.51 48.50
C VAL A 14 -33.53 11.52 48.81
N VAL A 15 -33.84 10.63 47.84
CA VAL A 15 -33.93 9.13 47.88
C VAL A 15 -34.84 8.63 46.71
N GLY A 16 -34.49 7.55 45.99
CA GLY A 16 -35.50 6.66 45.35
C GLY A 16 -35.25 6.05 43.96
N SER A 17 -34.49 4.93 43.90
CA SER A 17 -34.62 3.76 42.99
C SER A 17 -34.99 3.89 41.48
N LEU A 18 -34.20 3.25 40.62
CA LEU A 18 -34.48 2.98 39.18
C LEU A 18 -34.98 1.54 38.94
N SER A 19 -35.93 1.36 38.00
CA SER A 19 -36.15 0.19 37.08
C SER A 19 -37.65 0.07 36.69
N PRO A 20 -38.00 -0.61 35.58
CA PRO A 20 -37.51 -0.45 34.20
C PRO A 20 -38.67 -0.17 33.22
N LEU A 21 -38.39 0.05 31.92
CA LEU A 21 -39.42 0.09 30.87
C LEU A 21 -39.10 -0.88 29.72
N SER A 22 -40.16 -1.48 29.18
CA SER A 22 -40.11 -2.59 28.21
C SER A 22 -39.80 -2.13 26.77
N PRO A 23 -39.26 -3.02 25.92
CA PRO A 23 -38.96 -2.68 24.52
C PRO A 23 -40.22 -2.50 23.67
N LEU A 24 -40.16 -1.58 22.71
CA LEU A 24 -41.13 -1.45 21.62
C LEU A 24 -40.75 -2.37 20.44
N PRO A 25 -41.72 -2.83 19.64
CA PRO A 25 -41.49 -3.87 18.63
C PRO A 25 -40.75 -3.36 17.39
N VAL A 26 -39.85 -4.18 16.84
CA VAL A 26 -39.21 -3.94 15.55
C VAL A 26 -40.21 -4.21 14.42
N SER A 27 -40.56 -3.16 13.68
CA SER A 27 -41.20 -3.28 12.36
C SER A 27 -40.73 -2.14 11.46
N ALA A 28 -39.54 -2.31 10.87
CA ALA A 28 -39.04 -1.41 9.85
C ALA A 28 -39.66 -1.80 8.50
N GLN A 29 -40.54 -0.95 7.95
CA GLN A 29 -41.00 -1.13 6.57
C GLN A 29 -39.81 -0.96 5.61
N PRO A 30 -39.80 -1.72 4.48
CA PRO A 30 -38.79 -1.50 3.44
C PRO A 30 -38.98 -0.11 2.83
N THR A 31 -37.89 0.65 2.71
CA THR A 31 -37.86 1.86 1.88
C THR A 31 -38.23 1.50 0.44
N ALA A 32 -39.26 2.15 -0.11
CA ALA A 32 -39.68 1.94 -1.49
C ALA A 32 -38.56 2.29 -2.48
N LEU A 33 -38.48 1.54 -3.58
CA LEU A 33 -37.56 1.83 -4.68
C LEU A 33 -37.90 3.16 -5.37
N PRO A 34 -36.94 3.80 -6.06
CA PRO A 34 -37.20 4.99 -6.87
C PRO A 34 -38.31 4.79 -7.90
N ALA A 35 -39.03 5.86 -8.22
CA ALA A 35 -40.03 5.84 -9.29
C ALA A 35 -39.37 5.42 -10.62
N GLY A 36 -40.02 4.50 -11.35
CA GLY A 36 -39.47 3.88 -12.55
C GLY A 36 -38.61 2.63 -12.31
N CYS A 37 -38.33 2.25 -11.05
CA CYS A 37 -37.62 1.02 -10.69
C CYS A 37 -38.55 -0.11 -10.20
N SER A 38 -38.16 -1.36 -10.45
CA SER A 38 -38.82 -2.58 -9.95
C SER A 38 -37.82 -3.73 -9.79
N GLY A 39 -38.26 -4.88 -9.28
CA GLY A 39 -37.39 -6.03 -8.99
C GLY A 39 -36.70 -5.96 -7.63
N THR A 40 -35.76 -6.87 -7.39
CA THR A 40 -35.04 -7.03 -6.10
C THR A 40 -33.62 -7.54 -6.28
N ALA A 41 -33.41 -8.52 -7.16
CA ALA A 41 -32.11 -8.97 -7.63
C ALA A 41 -32.27 -9.63 -9.03
N PRO A 42 -31.96 -8.92 -10.14
CA PRO A 42 -31.57 -7.52 -10.21
C PRO A 42 -32.71 -6.54 -9.85
N ILE A 43 -32.35 -5.27 -9.66
CA ILE A 43 -33.29 -4.14 -9.68
C ILE A 43 -33.20 -3.51 -11.07
N GLN A 44 -34.33 -3.36 -11.76
CA GLN A 44 -34.40 -2.80 -13.11
C GLN A 44 -35.12 -1.46 -13.08
N CYS A 45 -34.60 -0.45 -13.77
CA CYS A 45 -35.21 0.88 -13.87
C CYS A 45 -35.26 1.35 -15.33
N HIS A 46 -36.31 2.07 -15.70
CA HIS A 46 -36.45 2.61 -17.06
C HIS A 46 -36.90 4.07 -17.06
N PHE A 47 -36.33 4.86 -17.98
CA PHE A 47 -36.61 6.29 -18.13
C PHE A 47 -36.85 6.64 -19.59
N ASP A 48 -38.01 7.22 -19.91
CA ASP A 48 -38.31 7.73 -21.26
C ASP A 48 -37.47 9.00 -21.53
N VAL A 49 -36.40 8.83 -22.32
CA VAL A 49 -35.46 9.89 -22.70
C VAL A 49 -34.97 9.69 -24.12
N ALA A 50 -34.79 10.78 -24.88
CA ALA A 50 -34.32 10.74 -26.25
C ALA A 50 -32.83 10.31 -26.35
N PRO A 51 -32.37 9.76 -27.50
CA PRO A 51 -30.95 9.45 -27.72
C PRO A 51 -30.02 10.63 -27.43
N GLY A 52 -28.96 10.40 -26.66
CA GLY A 52 -28.15 11.47 -26.11
C GLY A 52 -27.15 11.00 -25.06
N ASN A 53 -26.66 11.93 -24.24
CA ASN A 53 -25.76 11.63 -23.12
C ASN A 53 -26.41 12.10 -21.81
N TYR A 54 -26.38 11.25 -20.79
CA TYR A 54 -27.06 11.49 -19.52
C TYR A 54 -26.15 11.16 -18.34
N ASP A 55 -26.14 12.04 -17.34
CA ASP A 55 -25.54 11.74 -16.04
C ASP A 55 -26.56 10.98 -15.18
N VAL A 56 -26.16 9.77 -14.77
CA VAL A 56 -26.92 8.89 -13.87
C VAL A 56 -26.26 8.99 -12.49
N THR A 57 -26.92 9.66 -11.55
CA THR A 57 -26.52 9.72 -10.14
C THR A 57 -27.35 8.73 -9.35
N VAL A 58 -26.70 7.83 -8.62
CA VAL A 58 -27.35 6.78 -7.82
C VAL A 58 -26.70 6.65 -6.45
N ASP A 59 -27.51 6.50 -5.42
CA ASP A 59 -27.06 6.10 -4.09
C ASP A 59 -27.03 4.57 -4.01
N LEU A 60 -25.85 3.98 -3.82
CA LEU A 60 -25.66 2.52 -3.68
C LEU A 60 -25.63 2.15 -2.20
N GLY A 61 -26.27 1.04 -1.83
CA GLY A 61 -26.28 0.52 -0.45
C GLY A 61 -27.64 0.59 0.25
N SER A 62 -27.64 0.34 1.56
CA SER A 62 -28.87 0.31 2.37
C SER A 62 -28.62 0.71 3.82
N THR A 63 -29.55 1.47 4.39
CA THR A 63 -29.53 1.88 5.80
C THR A 63 -29.77 0.74 6.79
N THR A 64 -30.23 -0.44 6.34
CA THR A 64 -30.67 -1.54 7.22
C THR A 64 -30.02 -2.90 6.94
N ARG A 65 -29.31 -3.07 5.81
CA ARG A 65 -28.59 -4.31 5.49
C ARG A 65 -27.33 -4.05 4.66
N ALA A 66 -26.38 -4.98 4.72
CA ALA A 66 -25.27 -4.98 3.78
C ALA A 66 -25.76 -5.24 2.34
N ALA A 67 -25.04 -4.70 1.37
CA ALA A 67 -25.38 -4.79 -0.05
C ALA A 67 -24.13 -4.96 -0.93
N ASN A 68 -24.34 -5.45 -2.14
CA ASN A 68 -23.33 -5.56 -3.20
C ASN A 68 -24.03 -5.24 -4.52
N THR A 69 -23.70 -4.08 -5.10
CA THR A 69 -24.49 -3.46 -6.18
C THR A 69 -23.62 -2.99 -7.34
N GLY A 70 -23.76 -3.60 -8.52
CA GLY A 70 -23.22 -3.15 -9.80
C GLY A 70 -24.25 -2.35 -10.61
N MET A 71 -23.87 -1.89 -11.80
CA MET A 71 -24.79 -1.22 -12.73
C MET A 71 -24.40 -1.48 -14.18
N SER A 72 -25.36 -1.95 -14.97
CA SER A 72 -25.30 -2.07 -16.42
C SER A 72 -26.41 -1.25 -17.08
N VAL A 73 -26.20 -0.81 -18.32
CA VAL A 73 -27.19 -0.04 -19.10
C VAL A 73 -27.45 -0.66 -20.46
N GLU A 74 -28.66 -0.43 -20.99
CA GLU A 74 -29.09 -0.90 -22.31
C GLU A 74 -28.75 -2.39 -22.51
N THR A 75 -28.15 -2.74 -23.65
CA THR A 75 -27.66 -4.08 -24.03
C THR A 75 -26.44 -4.53 -23.21
N ARG A 76 -26.61 -4.71 -21.89
CA ARG A 76 -25.58 -5.22 -20.95
C ARG A 76 -24.27 -4.41 -20.95
N ARG A 77 -24.29 -3.11 -21.26
CA ARG A 77 -23.07 -2.28 -21.23
C ARG A 77 -22.74 -1.95 -19.78
N GLN A 78 -21.65 -2.51 -19.24
CA GLN A 78 -21.36 -2.39 -17.81
C GLN A 78 -20.74 -1.02 -17.49
N VAL A 79 -21.38 -0.29 -16.58
CA VAL A 79 -20.99 1.07 -16.18
C VAL A 79 -20.44 1.10 -14.76
N LEU A 80 -20.90 0.25 -13.85
CA LEU A 80 -20.32 0.07 -12.51
C LEU A 80 -20.04 -1.42 -12.25
N SER A 81 -18.80 -1.71 -11.84
CA SER A 81 -18.47 -2.96 -11.15
C SER A 81 -19.16 -2.97 -9.77
N ALA A 82 -19.45 -4.14 -9.22
CA ALA A 82 -20.21 -4.24 -7.98
C ALA A 82 -19.49 -3.60 -6.78
N VAL A 83 -20.15 -2.64 -6.14
CA VAL A 83 -19.70 -1.96 -4.93
C VAL A 83 -20.36 -2.61 -3.72
N SER A 84 -19.56 -3.06 -2.76
CA SER A 84 -20.05 -3.57 -1.48
C SER A 84 -20.24 -2.44 -0.46
N THR A 85 -21.30 -2.49 0.34
CA THR A 85 -21.56 -1.58 1.45
C THR A 85 -22.00 -2.35 2.69
N THR A 86 -21.60 -1.90 3.88
CA THR A 86 -22.13 -2.41 5.15
C THR A 86 -23.56 -1.90 5.42
N ALA A 87 -24.24 -2.48 6.42
CA ALA A 87 -25.54 -1.96 6.85
C ALA A 87 -25.38 -0.54 7.44
N GLY A 88 -26.20 0.40 6.99
CA GLY A 88 -26.09 1.81 7.36
C GLY A 88 -25.28 2.64 6.35
N GLN A 89 -24.44 2.00 5.53
CA GLN A 89 -23.57 2.68 4.57
C GLN A 89 -24.29 2.90 3.23
N VAL A 90 -24.20 4.13 2.73
CA VAL A 90 -24.73 4.54 1.42
C VAL A 90 -23.67 5.35 0.68
N ILE A 91 -23.37 4.97 -0.57
CA ILE A 91 -22.32 5.57 -1.41
C ILE A 91 -22.96 6.19 -2.66
N ARG A 92 -22.94 7.52 -2.75
CA ARG A 92 -23.41 8.24 -3.95
C ARG A 92 -22.40 8.10 -5.08
N ASN A 93 -22.80 7.44 -6.16
CA ASN A 93 -22.04 7.32 -7.40
C ASN A 93 -22.64 8.21 -8.51
N THR A 94 -21.85 8.57 -9.53
CA THR A 94 -22.36 9.21 -10.75
C THR A 94 -21.53 8.80 -11.95
N ALA A 95 -22.20 8.38 -13.02
CA ALA A 95 -21.57 8.03 -14.29
C ALA A 95 -22.34 8.65 -15.45
N THR A 96 -21.62 9.12 -16.48
CA THR A 96 -22.24 9.58 -17.72
C THR A 96 -22.42 8.38 -18.65
N VAL A 97 -23.63 8.22 -19.21
CA VAL A 97 -24.01 7.13 -20.11
C VAL A 97 -24.52 7.68 -21.44
N ASN A 98 -24.28 6.96 -22.53
CA ASN A 98 -24.76 7.30 -23.87
C ASN A 98 -25.98 6.43 -24.20
N VAL A 99 -27.12 7.09 -24.38
CA VAL A 99 -28.41 6.48 -24.77
C VAL A 99 -28.51 6.45 -26.29
N ARG A 100 -28.88 5.30 -26.86
CA ARG A 100 -28.96 5.08 -28.31
C ARG A 100 -30.23 4.33 -28.72
N VAL A 101 -30.64 4.55 -29.96
CA VAL A 101 -31.68 3.76 -30.64
C VAL A 101 -31.09 3.35 -32.00
N PRO A 102 -30.93 2.05 -32.29
CA PRO A 102 -31.16 0.91 -31.39
C PRO A 102 -30.25 0.89 -30.14
N GLU A 103 -30.70 0.25 -29.07
CA GLU A 103 -29.81 -0.13 -27.96
C GLU A 103 -28.75 -1.13 -28.49
N GLY A 104 -27.49 -0.97 -28.09
CA GLY A 104 -26.43 -1.94 -28.38
C GLY A 104 -25.77 -1.80 -29.76
N GLN A 105 -26.10 -2.70 -30.70
CA GLN A 105 -25.45 -2.79 -32.02
C GLN A 105 -26.20 -1.91 -33.05
N PRO A 106 -25.55 -0.91 -33.69
CA PRO A 106 -26.22 0.03 -34.59
C PRO A 106 -27.02 -0.58 -35.76
N THR A 107 -26.69 -1.78 -36.23
CA THR A 107 -27.46 -2.48 -37.28
C THR A 107 -28.76 -3.10 -36.77
N GLY A 108 -28.99 -3.11 -35.45
CA GLY A 108 -30.10 -3.82 -34.80
C GLY A 108 -29.84 -5.32 -34.61
N GLN A 109 -28.62 -5.81 -34.84
CA GLN A 109 -28.27 -7.20 -34.58
C GLN A 109 -28.37 -7.53 -33.08
N GLY A 110 -29.29 -8.45 -32.75
CA GLY A 110 -29.66 -8.77 -31.36
C GLY A 110 -30.97 -8.13 -30.89
N GLY A 111 -31.61 -7.32 -31.74
CA GLY A 111 -32.82 -6.56 -31.42
C GLY A 111 -32.53 -5.06 -31.29
N THR A 112 -33.58 -4.24 -31.41
CA THR A 112 -33.46 -2.77 -31.31
C THR A 112 -33.46 -2.23 -29.89
N GLY A 113 -33.74 -3.09 -28.90
CA GLY A 113 -33.92 -2.71 -27.51
C GLY A 113 -35.22 -1.95 -27.22
N THR A 114 -35.26 -1.34 -26.03
CA THR A 114 -36.33 -0.45 -25.57
C THR A 114 -35.93 1.01 -25.82
N ALA A 115 -36.82 1.83 -26.38
CA ALA A 115 -36.55 3.25 -26.53
C ALA A 115 -36.57 3.94 -25.16
N GLY A 116 -35.49 4.67 -24.82
CA GLY A 116 -35.29 5.29 -23.50
C GLY A 116 -33.94 4.90 -22.90
N LEU A 117 -33.77 5.10 -21.60
CA LEU A 117 -32.62 4.60 -20.84
C LEU A 117 -33.05 3.44 -19.94
N SER A 118 -32.61 2.24 -20.31
CA SER A 118 -32.74 1.02 -19.51
C SER A 118 -31.54 0.87 -18.56
N LEU A 119 -31.78 0.75 -17.25
CA LEU A 119 -30.78 0.48 -16.21
C LEU A 119 -31.05 -0.86 -15.54
N THR A 120 -29.98 -1.60 -15.23
CA THR A 120 -30.04 -2.84 -14.42
C THR A 120 -28.97 -2.78 -13.33
N PHE A 121 -29.38 -2.91 -12.07
CA PHE A 121 -28.52 -3.00 -10.90
C PHE A 121 -28.45 -4.45 -10.43
N ASP A 122 -27.25 -5.02 -10.48
CA ASP A 122 -26.92 -6.42 -10.25
C ASP A 122 -25.93 -6.59 -9.08
N GLY A 123 -25.42 -7.81 -8.86
CA GLY A 123 -24.58 -8.15 -7.70
C GLY A 123 -25.25 -9.19 -6.79
N SER A 124 -24.59 -9.57 -5.69
CA SER A 124 -25.09 -10.63 -4.80
C SER A 124 -26.22 -10.20 -3.86
N SER A 125 -26.38 -8.89 -3.63
CA SER A 125 -27.46 -8.30 -2.84
C SER A 125 -27.59 -6.82 -3.23
N PRO A 126 -28.15 -6.49 -4.42
CA PRO A 126 -28.23 -5.11 -4.86
C PRO A 126 -29.17 -4.29 -3.97
N ALA A 127 -28.78 -3.05 -3.70
CA ALA A 127 -29.60 -2.06 -3.01
C ALA A 127 -29.28 -0.66 -3.55
N ILE A 128 -30.33 0.10 -3.86
CA ILE A 128 -30.23 1.49 -4.31
C ILE A 128 -31.15 2.38 -3.47
N GLY A 129 -30.65 3.57 -3.14
CA GLY A 129 -31.39 4.70 -2.58
C GLY A 129 -31.88 5.61 -3.69
N ALA A 130 -31.66 6.92 -3.56
CA ALA A 130 -32.07 7.89 -4.57
C ALA A 130 -31.37 7.65 -5.92
N LEU A 131 -32.12 7.80 -7.01
CA LEU A 131 -31.67 7.66 -8.40
C LEU A 131 -32.17 8.86 -9.21
N THR A 132 -31.29 9.50 -9.98
CA THR A 132 -31.66 10.58 -10.90
C THR A 132 -30.93 10.46 -12.23
N VAL A 133 -31.63 10.75 -13.31
CA VAL A 133 -31.12 10.80 -14.69
C VAL A 133 -31.28 12.22 -15.20
N LYS A 134 -30.22 12.83 -15.73
CA LYS A 134 -30.24 14.22 -16.25
C LYS A 134 -29.41 14.32 -17.54
N PRO A 135 -29.79 15.16 -18.52
CA PRO A 135 -28.94 15.40 -19.70
C PRO A 135 -27.56 15.89 -19.29
N ALA A 136 -26.50 15.25 -19.81
CA ALA A 136 -25.13 15.52 -19.44
C ALA A 136 -24.60 16.80 -20.08
N SER A 137 -24.01 17.69 -19.29
CA SER A 137 -23.54 19.01 -19.74
C SER A 137 -22.23 18.90 -20.52
N ALA A 138 -22.34 18.70 -21.84
CA ALA A 138 -21.23 18.66 -22.80
C ALA A 138 -20.06 17.71 -22.43
N PRO A 139 -20.33 16.42 -22.12
CA PRO A 139 -19.29 15.45 -21.76
C PRO A 139 -18.32 15.18 -22.92
N LEU A 140 -17.10 14.79 -22.59
CA LEU A 140 -16.14 14.25 -23.56
C LEU A 140 -16.67 12.90 -24.08
N VAL A 141 -17.07 12.86 -25.34
CA VAL A 141 -17.49 11.60 -25.99
C VAL A 141 -16.28 10.87 -26.56
N ALA A 142 -16.18 9.59 -26.24
CA ALA A 142 -15.28 8.63 -26.86
C ALA A 142 -16.12 7.64 -27.68
N TYR A 143 -16.16 7.83 -28.99
CA TYR A 143 -16.81 6.91 -29.92
C TYR A 143 -15.91 5.69 -30.16
N LEU A 144 -16.50 4.50 -30.21
CA LEU A 144 -15.82 3.28 -30.63
C LEU A 144 -16.39 2.83 -31.97
N ALA A 145 -15.52 2.66 -32.98
CA ALA A 145 -15.83 2.10 -34.28
C ALA A 145 -15.05 0.79 -34.45
N GLY A 146 -15.76 -0.32 -34.62
CA GLY A 146 -15.11 -1.62 -34.71
C GLY A 146 -16.06 -2.80 -34.89
N ASP A 147 -15.50 -3.99 -34.75
CA ASP A 147 -16.16 -5.28 -35.00
C ASP A 147 -16.77 -5.92 -33.72
N SER A 148 -17.16 -7.20 -33.83
CA SER A 148 -17.78 -8.00 -32.77
C SER A 148 -16.94 -8.19 -31.50
N THR A 149 -15.64 -7.85 -31.53
CA THR A 149 -14.79 -7.82 -30.33
C THR A 149 -14.86 -6.51 -29.55
N VAL A 150 -15.45 -5.46 -30.15
CA VAL A 150 -15.68 -4.13 -29.56
C VAL A 150 -17.13 -3.98 -29.06
N CYS A 151 -18.08 -4.48 -29.84
CA CYS A 151 -19.52 -4.19 -29.73
C CYS A 151 -20.16 -4.56 -28.37
N ASP A 152 -21.35 -4.00 -28.11
CA ASP A 152 -22.19 -4.46 -27.01
C ASP A 152 -22.85 -5.80 -27.42
N GLN A 153 -22.47 -6.89 -26.76
CA GLN A 153 -22.96 -8.23 -27.08
C GLN A 153 -24.33 -8.48 -26.40
N PRO A 154 -25.38 -8.90 -27.14
CA PRO A 154 -26.74 -9.03 -26.60
C PRO A 154 -26.91 -10.21 -25.66
N GLY A 155 -26.32 -11.37 -25.99
CA GLY A 155 -26.40 -12.59 -25.19
C GLY A 155 -25.17 -12.81 -24.32
N ALA A 156 -25.36 -13.25 -23.08
CA ALA A 156 -24.28 -13.90 -22.33
C ALA A 156 -23.98 -15.29 -22.94
N PRO A 157 -22.74 -15.81 -22.85
CA PRO A 157 -21.58 -15.26 -22.15
C PRO A 157 -20.75 -14.24 -22.95
N TYR A 158 -21.15 -13.90 -24.18
CA TYR A 158 -20.42 -12.96 -25.05
C TYR A 158 -20.28 -11.56 -24.43
N ALA A 159 -19.10 -10.96 -24.63
CA ALA A 159 -18.75 -9.61 -24.25
C ALA A 159 -17.73 -8.98 -25.22
N GLY A 160 -17.91 -7.70 -25.58
CA GLY A 160 -16.91 -6.90 -26.29
C GLY A 160 -16.11 -6.00 -25.34
N TRP A 161 -14.87 -5.64 -25.68
CA TRP A 161 -14.07 -4.78 -24.78
C TRP A 161 -14.63 -3.37 -24.65
N GLY A 162 -15.33 -2.87 -25.68
CA GLY A 162 -16.04 -1.59 -25.64
C GLY A 162 -17.25 -1.60 -24.70
N GLN A 163 -17.84 -2.77 -24.48
CA GLN A 163 -18.96 -3.00 -23.56
C GLN A 163 -18.54 -2.91 -22.08
N LEU A 164 -17.27 -3.22 -21.78
CA LEU A 164 -16.68 -3.25 -20.43
C LEU A 164 -15.87 -1.98 -20.10
N LEU A 165 -15.37 -1.25 -21.11
CA LEU A 165 -14.62 0.00 -20.95
C LEU A 165 -15.30 1.07 -20.06
N PRO A 166 -16.65 1.24 -20.03
CA PRO A 166 -17.29 2.27 -19.21
C PRO A 166 -17.11 2.05 -17.69
N THR A 167 -16.85 0.81 -17.25
CA THR A 167 -16.46 0.51 -15.86
C THR A 167 -15.20 1.25 -15.41
N ARG A 168 -14.40 1.77 -16.36
CA ARG A 168 -13.16 2.52 -16.13
C ARG A 168 -13.31 4.03 -16.31
N VAL A 169 -14.51 4.55 -16.60
CA VAL A 169 -14.75 5.98 -16.93
C VAL A 169 -15.68 6.65 -15.90
N ARG A 170 -15.27 7.80 -15.35
CA ARG A 170 -16.09 8.61 -14.43
C ARG A 170 -16.96 9.62 -15.19
N SER A 171 -17.93 10.22 -14.50
CA SER A 171 -18.77 11.28 -15.06
C SER A 171 -17.95 12.44 -15.65
N GLY A 172 -18.54 13.10 -16.66
CA GLY A 172 -17.89 14.11 -17.50
C GLY A 172 -17.28 13.55 -18.79
N ALA A 173 -17.13 12.23 -18.92
CA ALA A 173 -16.88 11.56 -20.20
C ALA A 173 -17.73 10.30 -20.35
N VAL A 174 -17.92 9.87 -21.60
CA VAL A 174 -18.84 8.79 -21.95
C VAL A 174 -18.32 7.98 -23.13
N ILE A 175 -18.49 6.66 -23.06
CA ILE A 175 -18.21 5.74 -24.17
C ILE A 175 -19.49 5.58 -25.01
N ALA A 176 -19.37 5.81 -26.32
CA ALA A 176 -20.43 5.60 -27.30
C ALA A 176 -20.04 4.44 -28.24
N ASN A 177 -20.52 3.23 -27.94
CA ASN A 177 -20.02 1.99 -28.54
C ASN A 177 -20.70 1.63 -29.87
N TYR A 178 -20.29 2.26 -30.97
CA TYR A 178 -20.76 1.94 -32.33
C TYR A 178 -20.09 0.69 -32.93
N GLY A 179 -19.48 -0.18 -32.12
CA GLY A 179 -19.04 -1.50 -32.59
C GLY A 179 -20.23 -2.36 -33.00
N ASP A 180 -20.07 -3.16 -34.07
CA ASP A 180 -21.14 -3.98 -34.64
C ASP A 180 -20.59 -5.32 -35.17
N SER A 181 -21.41 -6.36 -35.26
CA SER A 181 -20.92 -7.73 -35.44
C SER A 181 -20.65 -8.09 -36.90
N GLY A 182 -19.56 -8.83 -37.14
CA GLY A 182 -19.17 -9.26 -38.51
C GLY A 182 -18.59 -8.15 -39.40
N GLU A 183 -18.62 -6.89 -38.96
CA GLU A 183 -18.17 -5.74 -39.74
C GLU A 183 -16.66 -5.72 -40.00
N SER A 184 -16.30 -5.18 -41.16
CA SER A 184 -14.93 -4.98 -41.68
C SER A 184 -14.64 -3.49 -41.86
N SER A 185 -13.38 -3.11 -42.09
CA SER A 185 -12.99 -1.73 -42.37
C SER A 185 -13.77 -1.07 -43.53
N GLY A 186 -14.18 -1.87 -44.53
CA GLY A 186 -14.88 -1.40 -45.73
C GLY A 186 -16.39 -1.39 -45.58
N SER A 187 -16.97 -2.41 -44.94
CA SER A 187 -18.41 -2.48 -44.72
C SER A 187 -18.88 -1.48 -43.65
N PHE A 188 -18.09 -1.23 -42.60
CA PHE A 188 -18.37 -0.20 -41.59
C PHE A 188 -18.41 1.23 -42.18
N LEU A 189 -17.66 1.47 -43.26
CA LEU A 189 -17.70 2.72 -44.03
C LEU A 189 -18.93 2.84 -44.93
N ALA A 190 -19.37 1.74 -45.52
CA ALA A 190 -20.42 1.71 -46.55
C ALA A 190 -21.84 1.56 -45.96
N ASN A 191 -21.97 0.86 -44.83
CA ASN A 191 -23.23 0.61 -44.14
C ASN A 191 -23.76 1.90 -43.51
N ALA A 192 -24.95 2.35 -43.94
CA ALA A 192 -25.54 3.63 -43.52
C ALA A 192 -25.73 3.75 -41.99
N ALA A 193 -25.96 2.63 -41.29
CA ALA A 193 -26.17 2.59 -39.84
C ALA A 193 -24.87 2.85 -39.02
N LEU A 194 -23.69 2.76 -39.65
CA LEU A 194 -22.40 2.77 -38.97
C LEU A 194 -21.67 4.11 -39.15
N PHE A 195 -20.54 4.18 -39.86
CA PHE A 195 -19.77 5.43 -39.97
C PHE A 195 -20.58 6.61 -40.52
N PRO A 196 -21.49 6.46 -41.51
CA PRO A 196 -22.35 7.55 -41.99
C PRO A 196 -23.32 8.11 -40.94
N THR A 197 -23.77 7.29 -39.97
CA THR A 197 -24.62 7.72 -38.85
C THR A 197 -23.81 8.26 -37.68
N MET A 198 -22.65 7.67 -37.39
CA MET A 198 -21.77 8.12 -36.30
C MET A 198 -21.04 9.44 -36.65
N LYS A 199 -20.56 9.63 -37.88
CA LYS A 199 -19.76 10.79 -38.30
C LYS A 199 -20.47 12.14 -38.05
N PRO A 200 -21.78 12.32 -38.31
CA PRO A 200 -22.52 13.52 -37.96
C PRO A 200 -22.50 13.91 -36.47
N LEU A 201 -22.35 12.94 -35.57
CA LEU A 201 -22.43 13.14 -34.12
C LEU A 201 -21.10 13.57 -33.50
N ILE A 202 -19.97 13.31 -34.18
CA ILE A 202 -18.63 13.70 -33.75
C ILE A 202 -18.54 15.22 -33.64
N LYS A 203 -18.07 15.72 -32.49
CA LYS A 203 -17.77 17.14 -32.24
C LYS A 203 -16.28 17.33 -31.99
N SER A 204 -15.86 18.60 -32.00
CA SER A 204 -14.49 19.00 -31.66
C SER A 204 -14.02 18.38 -30.34
N ASN A 205 -12.76 17.93 -30.29
CA ASN A 205 -12.10 17.25 -29.16
C ASN A 205 -12.67 15.87 -28.76
N ASN A 206 -13.72 15.34 -29.41
CA ASN A 206 -14.17 13.97 -29.17
C ASN A 206 -13.12 12.96 -29.66
N LEU A 207 -12.96 11.84 -28.94
CA LEU A 207 -12.11 10.74 -29.39
C LEU A 207 -12.91 9.77 -30.26
N VAL A 208 -12.25 9.18 -31.26
CA VAL A 208 -12.83 8.08 -32.05
C VAL A 208 -11.81 6.95 -32.15
N PHE A 209 -12.04 5.88 -31.41
CA PHE A 209 -11.22 4.66 -31.41
C PHE A 209 -11.67 3.77 -32.57
N ILE A 210 -10.73 3.42 -33.46
CA ILE A 210 -10.98 2.71 -34.73
C ILE A 210 -10.25 1.37 -34.67
N GLN A 211 -11.00 0.25 -34.61
CA GLN A 211 -10.45 -1.10 -34.49
C GLN A 211 -11.07 -2.07 -35.51
N PHE A 212 -10.30 -2.48 -36.52
CA PHE A 212 -10.73 -3.47 -37.52
C PHE A 212 -9.63 -4.49 -37.82
N GLY A 213 -10.03 -5.65 -38.31
CA GLY A 213 -9.13 -6.68 -38.81
C GLY A 213 -9.70 -8.10 -38.76
N HIS A 214 -10.60 -8.40 -37.82
CA HIS A 214 -11.17 -9.76 -37.67
C HIS A 214 -11.91 -10.25 -38.92
N ASN A 215 -12.57 -9.34 -39.64
CA ASN A 215 -13.40 -9.62 -40.80
C ASN A 215 -12.80 -9.13 -42.12
N ASP A 216 -11.68 -8.40 -42.09
CA ASP A 216 -10.89 -7.99 -43.26
C ASP A 216 -10.05 -9.15 -43.86
N LYS A 217 -10.67 -10.35 -43.90
CA LYS A 217 -10.04 -11.65 -44.19
C LYS A 217 -9.40 -11.70 -45.58
N ASP A 218 -10.02 -11.02 -46.54
CA ASP A 218 -9.57 -10.95 -47.95
C ASP A 218 -9.31 -9.52 -48.43
N THR A 219 -9.25 -8.55 -47.51
CA THR A 219 -8.95 -7.15 -47.84
C THR A 219 -7.48 -7.01 -48.27
N THR A 220 -7.20 -6.26 -49.34
CA THR A 220 -5.80 -5.97 -49.75
C THR A 220 -5.18 -4.90 -48.84
N ALA A 221 -3.85 -4.90 -48.70
CA ALA A 221 -3.15 -3.90 -47.88
C ALA A 221 -3.48 -2.45 -48.27
N THR A 222 -3.66 -2.18 -49.57
CA THR A 222 -4.10 -0.89 -50.10
C THR A 222 -5.53 -0.59 -49.66
N ALA A 223 -6.50 -1.47 -49.93
CA ALA A 223 -7.90 -1.23 -49.59
C ALA A 223 -8.11 -1.04 -48.07
N PHE A 224 -7.41 -1.83 -47.24
CA PHE A 224 -7.46 -1.70 -45.78
C PHE A 224 -6.91 -0.35 -45.31
N ARG A 225 -5.76 0.08 -45.85
CA ARG A 225 -5.18 1.41 -45.59
C ARG A 225 -6.12 2.53 -46.04
N ASP A 226 -6.69 2.44 -47.23
CA ASP A 226 -7.58 3.45 -47.80
C ASP A 226 -8.87 3.59 -46.97
N ASN A 227 -9.42 2.47 -46.50
CA ASN A 227 -10.58 2.46 -45.60
C ASN A 227 -10.27 3.14 -44.27
N LEU A 228 -9.20 2.71 -43.59
CA LEU A 228 -8.77 3.34 -42.34
C LEU A 228 -8.43 4.82 -42.52
N THR A 229 -7.89 5.21 -43.68
CA THR A 229 -7.61 6.62 -44.03
C THR A 229 -8.90 7.43 -44.20
N LYS A 230 -9.94 6.89 -44.86
CA LYS A 230 -11.26 7.52 -44.97
C LYS A 230 -11.93 7.70 -43.61
N LEU A 231 -11.80 6.71 -42.71
CA LEU A 231 -12.27 6.81 -41.31
C LEU A 231 -11.52 7.94 -40.57
N VAL A 232 -10.18 7.92 -40.56
CA VAL A 232 -9.31 8.94 -39.94
C VAL A 232 -9.64 10.35 -40.44
N ASN A 233 -9.79 10.53 -41.76
CA ASN A 233 -10.11 11.82 -42.36
C ASN A 233 -11.53 12.26 -42.01
N GLY A 234 -12.52 11.35 -42.08
CA GLY A 234 -13.91 11.66 -41.72
C GLY A 234 -14.10 12.04 -40.25
N VAL A 235 -13.24 11.59 -39.35
CA VAL A 235 -13.18 12.05 -37.96
C VAL A 235 -12.56 13.46 -37.87
N ARG A 236 -11.45 13.71 -38.58
CA ARG A 236 -10.78 15.02 -38.62
C ARG A 236 -11.63 16.13 -39.23
N GLU A 237 -12.41 15.82 -40.28
CA GLU A 237 -13.42 16.72 -40.88
C GLU A 237 -14.45 17.25 -39.86
N ARG A 238 -14.63 16.55 -38.73
CA ARG A 238 -15.58 16.90 -37.66
C ARG A 238 -14.90 17.51 -36.43
N GLY A 239 -13.59 17.79 -36.50
CA GLY A 239 -12.77 18.24 -35.38
C GLY A 239 -12.49 17.15 -34.33
N GLY A 240 -12.85 15.90 -34.60
CA GLY A 240 -12.56 14.77 -33.74
C GLY A 240 -11.10 14.35 -33.80
N THR A 241 -10.61 13.72 -32.73
CA THR A 241 -9.29 13.10 -32.67
C THR A 241 -9.42 11.60 -32.95
N PRO A 242 -8.97 11.11 -34.12
CA PRO A 242 -8.94 9.68 -34.39
C PRO A 242 -7.85 9.00 -33.55
N VAL A 243 -8.10 7.75 -33.17
CA VAL A 243 -7.18 6.87 -32.45
C VAL A 243 -7.30 5.50 -33.11
N LEU A 244 -6.19 4.97 -33.63
CA LEU A 244 -6.17 3.63 -34.21
C LEU A 244 -5.94 2.61 -33.09
N VAL A 245 -6.60 1.46 -33.17
CA VAL A 245 -6.40 0.32 -32.25
C VAL A 245 -6.18 -0.93 -33.09
N THR A 246 -5.07 -1.64 -32.87
CA THR A 246 -4.82 -2.90 -33.57
C THR A 246 -5.75 -4.00 -33.03
N PRO A 247 -6.23 -4.95 -33.84
CA PRO A 247 -7.19 -5.96 -33.37
C PRO A 247 -6.55 -6.90 -32.32
N PRO A 248 -7.21 -7.19 -31.18
CA PRO A 248 -6.72 -8.16 -30.20
C PRO A 248 -6.55 -9.55 -30.84
N VAL A 249 -5.59 -10.35 -30.38
CA VAL A 249 -5.29 -11.66 -31.01
C VAL A 249 -6.43 -12.66 -30.86
N ARG A 250 -6.54 -13.59 -31.82
CA ARG A 250 -7.35 -14.82 -31.67
C ARG A 250 -6.59 -15.88 -30.88
N ARG A 251 -7.30 -16.78 -30.22
CA ARG A 251 -6.75 -17.96 -29.55
C ARG A 251 -6.49 -19.13 -30.52
N LEU A 252 -5.67 -18.93 -31.56
CA LEU A 252 -5.28 -19.98 -32.51
C LEU A 252 -3.78 -20.24 -32.43
N PHE A 253 -3.39 -21.44 -32.01
CA PHE A 253 -2.01 -21.80 -31.66
C PHE A 253 -1.37 -22.80 -32.63
N SER A 254 -0.04 -22.74 -32.73
CA SER A 254 0.84 -23.78 -33.26
C SER A 254 1.91 -24.07 -32.20
N GLY A 255 1.75 -25.19 -31.48
CA GLY A 255 2.45 -25.37 -30.20
C GLY A 255 2.02 -24.30 -29.19
N ASN A 256 2.99 -23.61 -28.59
CA ASN A 256 2.73 -22.51 -27.64
C ASN A 256 2.77 -21.11 -28.27
N ALA A 257 3.04 -20.98 -29.58
CA ALA A 257 3.04 -19.71 -30.30
C ALA A 257 1.71 -19.49 -31.02
N LEU A 258 1.28 -18.23 -31.16
CA LEU A 258 0.09 -17.90 -31.95
C LEU A 258 0.35 -17.98 -33.46
N THR A 259 -0.64 -18.48 -34.20
CA THR A 259 -0.55 -18.62 -35.67
C THR A 259 -0.58 -17.25 -36.37
N PRO A 260 -0.11 -17.17 -37.64
CA PRO A 260 -0.29 -15.98 -38.48
C PRO A 260 -1.74 -15.46 -38.48
N THR A 261 -2.73 -16.36 -38.56
CA THR A 261 -4.16 -16.02 -38.53
C THR A 261 -4.64 -15.49 -37.18
N ALA A 262 -4.00 -15.86 -36.07
CA ALA A 262 -4.25 -15.27 -34.75
C ALA A 262 -3.63 -13.88 -34.57
N LEU A 263 -2.53 -13.61 -35.28
CA LEU A 263 -1.88 -12.30 -35.35
C LEU A 263 -2.45 -11.41 -36.47
N HIS A 264 -3.57 -11.81 -37.08
CA HIS A 264 -4.28 -11.09 -38.16
C HIS A 264 -3.45 -10.86 -39.43
N ILE A 265 -2.59 -11.82 -39.75
CA ILE A 265 -2.14 -12.04 -41.13
C ILE A 265 -3.29 -12.71 -41.89
N ASN A 266 -3.84 -12.02 -42.88
CA ASN A 266 -5.10 -12.41 -43.53
C ASN A 266 -4.90 -13.42 -44.68
N GLY A 267 -5.99 -13.81 -45.36
CA GLY A 267 -5.99 -14.79 -46.47
C GLY A 267 -5.18 -14.39 -47.70
N ARG A 268 -4.75 -13.12 -47.79
CA ARG A 268 -3.82 -12.61 -48.81
C ARG A 268 -2.39 -12.41 -48.30
N GLY A 269 -2.08 -12.89 -47.10
CA GLY A 269 -0.76 -12.72 -46.46
C GLY A 269 -0.51 -11.31 -45.91
N VAL A 270 -1.54 -10.47 -45.74
CA VAL A 270 -1.39 -9.09 -45.25
C VAL A 270 -1.42 -9.07 -43.72
N ASP A 271 -0.34 -8.61 -43.09
CA ASP A 271 -0.31 -8.23 -41.66
C ASP A 271 -1.12 -6.93 -41.46
N LEU A 272 -2.37 -7.09 -41.03
CA LEU A 272 -3.30 -5.97 -40.82
C LEU A 272 -2.84 -5.04 -39.66
N PRO A 273 -2.38 -5.55 -38.50
CA PRO A 273 -1.75 -4.73 -37.46
C PRO A 273 -0.57 -3.88 -37.94
N ALA A 274 0.30 -4.39 -38.82
CA ALA A 274 1.41 -3.61 -39.40
C ALA A 274 0.90 -2.48 -40.32
N VAL A 275 -0.15 -2.71 -41.11
CA VAL A 275 -0.80 -1.64 -41.89
C VAL A 275 -1.38 -0.56 -40.98
N ILE A 276 -1.99 -0.93 -39.85
CA ILE A 276 -2.49 0.03 -38.84
C ILE A 276 -1.34 0.85 -38.23
N ARG A 277 -0.26 0.21 -37.81
CA ARG A 277 0.94 0.89 -37.26
C ARG A 277 1.54 1.88 -38.26
N ALA A 278 1.72 1.45 -39.51
CA ALA A 278 2.28 2.27 -40.58
C ALA A 278 1.36 3.46 -40.94
N LEU A 279 0.04 3.28 -40.94
CA LEU A 279 -0.91 4.38 -41.12
C LEU A 279 -0.86 5.36 -39.94
N GLY A 280 -0.80 4.86 -38.70
CA GLY A 280 -0.69 5.70 -37.50
C GLY A 280 0.57 6.57 -37.50
N GLN A 281 1.69 6.02 -37.93
CA GLN A 281 2.94 6.78 -38.11
C GLN A 281 2.83 7.81 -39.24
N SER A 282 2.41 7.40 -40.45
CA SER A 282 2.40 8.26 -41.63
C SER A 282 1.31 9.35 -41.64
N ALA A 283 0.16 9.09 -41.02
CA ALA A 283 -0.93 10.06 -40.89
C ALA A 283 -0.90 10.85 -39.56
N THR A 284 0.10 10.63 -38.70
CA THR A 284 0.21 11.19 -37.34
C THR A 284 -1.07 10.97 -36.52
N VAL A 285 -1.41 9.69 -36.28
CA VAL A 285 -2.57 9.24 -35.50
C VAL A 285 -2.08 8.33 -34.36
N PRO A 286 -2.48 8.56 -33.09
CA PRO A 286 -2.12 7.68 -31.99
C PRO A 286 -2.57 6.23 -32.24
N VAL A 287 -1.71 5.27 -31.90
CA VAL A 287 -1.99 3.83 -32.04
C VAL A 287 -1.96 3.15 -30.68
N ILE A 288 -3.03 2.45 -30.30
CA ILE A 288 -3.02 1.49 -29.20
C ILE A 288 -2.75 0.11 -29.78
N ASP A 289 -1.58 -0.47 -29.49
CA ASP A 289 -1.20 -1.77 -30.03
C ASP A 289 -1.74 -2.92 -29.17
N LEU A 290 -3.06 -3.10 -29.24
CA LEU A 290 -3.77 -4.14 -28.51
C LEU A 290 -3.45 -5.54 -29.05
N THR A 291 -3.08 -5.72 -30.32
CA THR A 291 -2.49 -6.98 -30.83
C THR A 291 -1.23 -7.35 -30.05
N ALA A 292 -0.28 -6.42 -29.87
CA ALA A 292 0.95 -6.72 -29.13
C ALA A 292 0.68 -7.06 -27.66
N LYS A 293 -0.12 -6.25 -26.96
CA LYS A 293 -0.46 -6.47 -25.55
C LYS A 293 -1.21 -7.80 -25.33
N SER A 294 -2.19 -8.10 -26.18
CA SER A 294 -2.95 -9.36 -26.10
C SER A 294 -2.14 -10.57 -26.54
N LYS A 295 -1.21 -10.45 -27.50
CA LYS A 295 -0.25 -11.51 -27.85
C LYS A 295 0.53 -11.94 -26.62
N THR A 296 1.17 -11.01 -25.92
CA THR A 296 1.98 -11.30 -24.72
C THR A 296 1.18 -12.05 -23.66
N LEU A 297 -0.05 -11.62 -23.37
CA LEU A 297 -0.93 -12.26 -22.39
C LEU A 297 -1.40 -13.67 -22.84
N VAL A 298 -1.76 -13.83 -24.11
CA VAL A 298 -2.31 -15.11 -24.59
C VAL A 298 -1.20 -16.16 -24.76
N GLU A 299 0.00 -15.77 -25.20
CA GLU A 299 1.14 -16.68 -25.30
C GLU A 299 1.72 -17.05 -23.92
N SER A 300 1.77 -16.13 -22.94
CA SER A 300 2.24 -16.47 -21.58
C SER A 300 1.30 -17.43 -20.84
N LEU A 301 0.00 -17.36 -21.11
CA LEU A 301 -1.00 -18.32 -20.61
C LEU A 301 -1.05 -19.64 -21.41
N GLY A 302 -0.38 -19.70 -22.56
CA GLY A 302 -0.36 -20.83 -23.48
C GLY A 302 -1.74 -21.30 -23.96
N PRO A 303 -1.83 -22.44 -24.66
CA PRO A 303 -3.10 -22.91 -25.23
C PRO A 303 -4.21 -23.19 -24.19
N THR A 304 -3.86 -23.67 -22.99
CA THR A 304 -4.86 -24.12 -22.01
C THR A 304 -5.38 -22.99 -21.13
N ALA A 305 -4.51 -22.23 -20.44
CA ALA A 305 -4.98 -21.20 -19.51
C ALA A 305 -5.53 -19.95 -20.22
N SER A 306 -5.18 -19.72 -21.49
CA SER A 306 -5.78 -18.65 -22.30
C SER A 306 -7.27 -18.88 -22.61
N GLN A 307 -7.79 -20.11 -22.48
CA GLN A 307 -9.21 -20.41 -22.76
C GLN A 307 -10.17 -19.52 -21.98
N GLN A 308 -9.84 -19.12 -20.75
CA GLN A 308 -10.70 -18.29 -19.89
C GLN A 308 -10.91 -16.86 -20.40
N LEU A 309 -10.06 -16.38 -21.32
CA LEU A 309 -10.20 -15.07 -21.95
C LEU A 309 -11.23 -15.09 -23.10
N PHE A 310 -11.47 -16.26 -23.70
CA PHE A 310 -12.34 -16.45 -24.85
C PHE A 310 -13.56 -17.29 -24.45
N LEU A 311 -14.48 -17.55 -25.39
CA LEU A 311 -15.60 -18.48 -25.18
C LEU A 311 -15.28 -19.89 -25.68
N THR A 312 -14.06 -20.35 -25.42
CA THR A 312 -13.53 -21.60 -25.99
C THR A 312 -14.15 -22.84 -25.35
N LYS A 313 -14.62 -22.76 -24.10
CA LYS A 313 -15.32 -23.87 -23.43
C LYS A 313 -16.84 -23.77 -23.60
N GLU A 314 -17.33 -22.54 -23.75
CA GLU A 314 -18.73 -22.14 -23.69
C GLU A 314 -19.40 -22.19 -25.07
N ALA A 315 -18.65 -21.89 -26.14
CA ALA A 315 -19.15 -21.81 -27.52
C ALA A 315 -18.16 -22.36 -28.57
N ASN A 316 -17.05 -22.99 -28.15
CA ASN A 316 -15.91 -23.35 -29.00
C ASN A 316 -15.31 -22.14 -29.77
N ASP A 317 -15.49 -20.93 -29.23
CA ASP A 317 -15.04 -19.69 -29.87
C ASP A 317 -13.59 -19.35 -29.48
N ASN A 318 -12.85 -18.79 -30.43
CA ASN A 318 -11.44 -18.42 -30.29
C ASN A 318 -11.19 -16.97 -30.75
N THR A 319 -12.24 -16.19 -30.97
CA THR A 319 -12.22 -14.77 -31.34
C THR A 319 -12.95 -13.92 -30.31
N HIS A 320 -14.13 -14.36 -29.85
CA HIS A 320 -14.96 -13.58 -28.92
C HIS A 320 -14.61 -13.88 -27.46
N PHE A 321 -14.76 -12.86 -26.61
CA PHE A 321 -14.31 -12.90 -25.22
C PHE A 321 -15.39 -13.33 -24.24
N SER A 322 -14.93 -13.92 -23.14
CA SER A 322 -15.67 -13.92 -21.87
C SER A 322 -15.70 -12.52 -21.28
N VAL A 323 -16.56 -12.27 -20.28
CA VAL A 323 -16.57 -11.01 -19.51
C VAL A 323 -15.19 -10.72 -18.89
N TYR A 324 -14.47 -11.76 -18.46
CA TYR A 324 -13.10 -11.64 -17.95
C TYR A 324 -12.11 -11.19 -19.05
N GLY A 325 -12.12 -11.85 -20.22
CA GLY A 325 -11.24 -11.47 -21.33
C GLY A 325 -11.54 -10.07 -21.87
N ALA A 326 -12.81 -9.71 -22.04
CA ALA A 326 -13.24 -8.38 -22.44
C ALA A 326 -12.76 -7.30 -21.45
N THR A 327 -12.77 -7.62 -20.14
CA THR A 327 -12.21 -6.75 -19.10
C THR A 327 -10.70 -6.59 -19.23
N GLN A 328 -9.95 -7.65 -19.53
CA GLN A 328 -8.50 -7.54 -19.74
C GLN A 328 -8.14 -6.75 -21.00
N MET A 329 -8.89 -6.92 -22.10
CA MET A 329 -8.70 -6.10 -23.30
C MET A 329 -9.06 -4.62 -23.04
N ALA A 330 -10.12 -4.35 -22.27
CA ALA A 330 -10.46 -3.00 -21.83
C ALA A 330 -9.36 -2.39 -20.92
N ASN A 331 -8.74 -3.18 -20.04
CA ASN A 331 -7.58 -2.75 -19.24
C ASN A 331 -6.39 -2.35 -20.13
N PHE A 332 -6.08 -3.13 -21.17
CA PHE A 332 -5.03 -2.78 -22.15
C PHE A 332 -5.37 -1.53 -22.99
N VAL A 333 -6.63 -1.30 -23.33
CA VAL A 333 -7.07 -0.04 -23.98
C VAL A 333 -6.92 1.14 -23.03
N VAL A 334 -7.24 0.99 -21.73
CA VAL A 334 -6.98 2.01 -20.70
C VAL A 334 -5.49 2.27 -20.51
N GLN A 335 -4.64 1.24 -20.57
CA GLN A 335 -3.19 1.41 -20.59
C GLN A 335 -2.74 2.23 -21.81
N GLY A 336 -3.25 1.91 -23.01
CA GLY A 336 -2.99 2.68 -24.23
C GLY A 336 -3.47 4.13 -24.18
N ILE A 337 -4.60 4.41 -23.54
CA ILE A 337 -5.12 5.76 -23.29
C ILE A 337 -4.15 6.58 -22.43
N ARG A 338 -3.56 5.96 -21.40
CA ARG A 338 -2.52 6.56 -20.55
C ARG A 338 -1.21 6.75 -21.32
N GLU A 339 -0.71 5.70 -21.98
CA GLU A 339 0.53 5.70 -22.78
C GLU A 339 0.54 6.75 -23.90
N ARG A 340 -0.63 7.05 -24.49
CA ARG A 340 -0.78 8.04 -25.57
C ARG A 340 -1.32 9.40 -25.09
N ASN A 341 -1.48 9.58 -23.78
CA ASN A 341 -2.00 10.81 -23.15
C ASN A 341 -3.28 11.36 -23.83
N LEU A 342 -4.22 10.47 -24.17
CA LEU A 342 -5.46 10.85 -24.85
C LEU A 342 -6.40 11.59 -23.89
N SER A 343 -7.21 12.53 -24.38
CA SER A 343 -8.04 13.42 -23.53
C SER A 343 -8.93 12.70 -22.50
N LEU A 344 -9.37 11.48 -22.83
CA LEU A 344 -10.13 10.58 -21.96
C LEU A 344 -9.39 10.16 -20.68
N VAL A 345 -8.06 10.27 -20.62
CA VAL A 345 -7.23 9.97 -19.44
C VAL A 345 -7.68 10.76 -18.20
N ASN A 346 -8.13 12.01 -18.40
CA ASN A 346 -8.64 12.88 -17.35
C ASN A 346 -9.98 12.41 -16.75
N PHE A 347 -10.67 11.51 -17.43
CA PHE A 347 -11.97 10.96 -17.05
C PHE A 347 -11.92 9.45 -16.82
N LEU A 348 -10.73 8.85 -16.74
CA LEU A 348 -10.59 7.54 -16.15
C LEU A 348 -10.93 7.60 -14.66
N ARG A 349 -11.54 6.54 -14.14
CA ARG A 349 -11.62 6.32 -12.70
C ARG A 349 -10.22 6.06 -12.16
N PRO A 350 -9.92 6.44 -10.91
CA PRO A 350 -8.77 5.90 -10.21
C PRO A 350 -8.83 4.38 -10.27
N THR A 351 -7.74 3.74 -10.67
CA THR A 351 -7.51 2.34 -10.31
C THR A 351 -7.34 2.31 -8.80
N THR A 352 -8.29 1.71 -8.10
CA THR A 352 -8.21 1.48 -6.66
C THR A 352 -7.00 0.58 -6.39
N ALA A 353 -5.97 1.13 -5.76
CA ALA A 353 -4.98 0.31 -5.08
C ALA A 353 -5.66 -0.47 -3.93
N ALA A 354 -5.01 -1.52 -3.45
CA ALA A 354 -5.35 -2.07 -2.14
C ALA A 354 -5.19 -0.98 -1.07
N PRO A 355 -5.96 -1.01 0.04
CA PRO A 355 -5.69 -0.17 1.20
C PRO A 355 -4.31 -0.50 1.78
N GLU A 356 -3.63 0.49 2.36
CA GLU A 356 -2.42 0.25 3.16
C GLU A 356 -2.76 -0.65 4.36
N SER A 357 -1.95 -1.68 4.62
CA SER A 357 -2.09 -2.58 5.76
C SER A 357 -1.84 -1.83 7.09
N PRO A 358 -2.73 -1.92 8.08
CA PRO A 358 -2.42 -1.50 9.45
C PRO A 358 -1.31 -2.38 10.04
N THR A 359 -0.34 -1.73 10.67
CA THR A 359 0.61 -2.33 11.62
C THR A 359 0.16 -2.05 13.05
N GLU A 360 0.67 -2.83 14.01
CA GLU A 360 0.38 -2.60 15.44
C GLU A 360 0.83 -1.20 15.90
N THR A 361 0.02 -0.57 16.75
CA THR A 361 0.32 0.77 17.27
C THR A 361 1.24 0.64 18.49
N LEU A 362 2.55 0.60 18.24
CA LEU A 362 3.54 0.35 19.28
C LEU A 362 3.89 1.61 20.11
N ASN A 363 4.18 1.40 21.40
CA ASN A 363 4.80 2.41 22.25
C ASN A 363 6.32 2.44 22.04
N ARG A 364 7.03 3.30 22.78
CA ARG A 364 8.48 3.53 22.59
C ARG A 364 9.38 2.36 22.99
N GLY A 365 8.88 1.31 23.65
CA GLY A 365 9.67 0.11 24.00
C GLY A 365 10.92 0.42 24.84
N VAL A 366 10.92 1.52 25.59
CA VAL A 366 12.13 2.07 26.22
C VAL A 366 12.73 1.07 27.21
N ILE A 367 14.03 0.81 27.08
CA ILE A 367 14.81 0.04 28.06
C ILE A 367 15.94 0.87 28.65
N SER A 368 16.34 0.56 29.88
CA SER A 368 17.46 1.22 30.57
C SER A 368 18.33 0.18 31.28
N VAL A 369 19.65 0.27 31.06
CA VAL A 369 20.67 -0.63 31.61
C VAL A 369 21.67 0.20 32.41
N HIS A 370 21.84 -0.09 33.70
CA HIS A 370 22.89 0.56 34.50
C HIS A 370 24.27 -0.02 34.16
N THR A 371 25.27 0.84 33.99
CA THR A 371 26.64 0.48 33.65
C THR A 371 27.66 1.29 34.47
N PRO A 372 28.94 0.91 34.52
CA PRO A 372 30.01 1.73 35.11
C PRO A 372 30.21 3.12 34.47
N LYS A 373 29.48 3.45 33.38
CA LYS A 373 29.48 4.76 32.71
C LYS A 373 28.13 5.51 32.88
N GLY A 374 27.28 5.09 33.83
CA GLY A 374 25.89 5.56 33.95
C GLY A 374 24.91 4.67 33.19
N ASN A 375 23.71 5.17 32.91
CA ASN A 375 22.63 4.37 32.31
C ASN A 375 22.64 4.46 30.78
N ARG A 376 22.69 3.31 30.09
CA ARG A 376 22.43 3.20 28.65
C ARG A 376 20.92 3.02 28.44
N VAL A 377 20.31 3.90 27.67
CA VAL A 377 18.88 3.89 27.32
C VAL A 377 18.75 3.60 25.83
N SER A 378 17.79 2.76 25.41
CA SER A 378 17.45 2.56 23.99
C SER A 378 15.93 2.39 23.80
N TRP A 379 15.43 2.76 22.62
CA TRP A 379 13.99 2.87 22.33
C TRP A 379 13.68 2.70 20.84
N ARG A 380 12.41 2.43 20.53
CA ARG A 380 11.95 2.21 19.16
C ARG A 380 11.87 3.53 18.41
N MET A 381 12.48 3.58 17.22
CA MET A 381 11.92 4.39 16.14
C MET A 381 10.66 3.68 15.64
N LEU A 382 9.58 4.44 15.43
CA LEU A 382 8.32 3.94 14.91
C LEU A 382 8.21 4.26 13.41
N ALA A 383 7.43 3.47 12.68
CA ALA A 383 7.23 3.63 11.24
C ALA A 383 6.49 4.93 10.86
N ASP A 384 5.78 5.54 11.81
CA ASP A 384 5.13 6.86 11.66
C ASP A 384 5.98 8.03 12.21
N ASP A 385 7.21 7.79 12.70
CA ASP A 385 8.15 8.88 12.95
C ASP A 385 8.64 9.48 11.63
N PRO A 386 8.54 10.81 11.43
CA PRO A 386 9.02 11.43 10.21
C PRO A 386 10.56 11.34 10.14
N GLN A 387 11.11 11.01 8.97
CA GLN A 387 12.55 10.92 8.79
C GLN A 387 13.26 12.24 9.19
N GLY A 388 14.27 12.11 10.06
CA GLY A 388 14.90 13.24 10.75
C GLY A 388 14.31 13.54 12.15
N VAL A 389 13.42 12.69 12.66
CA VAL A 389 13.02 12.66 14.08
C VAL A 389 14.26 12.69 14.98
N THR A 390 14.15 13.42 16.08
CA THR A 390 15.12 13.45 17.16
C THR A 390 14.41 13.20 18.49
N TYR A 391 15.14 12.98 19.59
CA TYR A 391 14.53 12.53 20.84
C TYR A 391 15.01 13.29 22.05
N ASN A 392 14.10 13.58 22.97
CA ASN A 392 14.40 14.06 24.32
C ASN A 392 14.24 12.91 25.32
N VAL A 393 15.23 12.78 26.20
CA VAL A 393 15.33 11.72 27.20
C VAL A 393 15.16 12.35 28.57
N TYR A 394 14.19 11.84 29.34
CA TYR A 394 13.82 12.34 30.65
C TYR A 394 14.13 11.31 31.73
N ARG A 395 15.08 11.60 32.62
CA ARG A 395 15.35 10.83 33.86
C ARG A 395 14.42 11.33 34.96
N ASP A 396 13.53 10.48 35.48
CA ASP A 396 12.62 10.78 36.59
C ASP A 396 11.86 12.12 36.42
N GLY A 397 11.42 12.40 35.19
CA GLY A 397 10.73 13.65 34.80
C GLY A 397 11.65 14.84 34.47
N THR A 398 12.97 14.73 34.63
CA THR A 398 13.96 15.77 34.30
C THR A 398 14.65 15.45 32.98
N LYS A 399 14.65 16.39 32.02
CA LYS A 399 15.37 16.22 30.74
C LYS A 399 16.88 16.17 30.96
N VAL A 400 17.54 15.11 30.47
CA VAL A 400 18.99 14.88 30.67
C VAL A 400 19.84 15.17 29.43
N ASN A 401 19.27 15.19 28.23
CA ASN A 401 19.98 15.53 27.00
C ASN A 401 19.88 17.05 26.70
N THR A 402 21.02 17.72 26.49
CA THR A 402 21.05 19.16 26.15
C THR A 402 20.60 19.44 24.72
N THR A 403 20.97 18.56 23.78
CA THR A 403 20.55 18.55 22.38
C THR A 403 19.68 17.32 22.11
N PRO A 404 18.56 17.41 21.35
CA PRO A 404 17.80 16.25 20.91
C PRO A 404 18.67 15.17 20.26
N VAL A 405 18.54 13.93 20.72
CA VAL A 405 19.33 12.78 20.24
C VAL A 405 18.91 12.46 18.81
N SER A 406 19.88 12.26 17.91
CA SER A 406 19.67 12.04 16.48
C SER A 406 20.53 10.88 15.96
N GLY A 407 20.06 10.20 14.91
CA GLY A 407 20.69 8.98 14.42
C GLY A 407 20.19 7.75 15.19
N PRO A 408 21.05 6.89 15.75
CA PRO A 408 20.61 5.67 16.44
C PRO A 408 19.74 6.00 17.66
N THR A 409 18.74 5.19 17.95
CA THR A 409 17.77 5.41 19.03
C THR A 409 18.27 4.89 20.38
N SER A 410 19.44 5.37 20.78
CA SER A 410 20.04 5.12 22.09
C SER A 410 20.74 6.35 22.66
N PHE A 411 20.93 6.38 23.99
CA PHE A 411 21.55 7.46 24.74
C PHE A 411 22.33 6.90 25.94
N VAL A 412 23.35 7.61 26.42
CA VAL A 412 24.05 7.26 27.67
C VAL A 412 23.98 8.45 28.63
N ASP A 413 23.26 8.25 29.72
CA ASP A 413 23.13 9.19 30.81
C ASP A 413 24.21 8.92 31.87
N ALA A 414 25.30 9.69 31.82
CA ALA A 414 26.46 9.54 32.72
C ALA A 414 26.16 9.84 34.20
N GLU A 415 25.05 10.51 34.51
CA GLU A 415 24.57 10.75 35.87
C GLU A 415 23.50 9.73 36.31
N GLY A 416 23.08 8.84 35.41
CA GLY A 416 22.02 7.87 35.66
C GLY A 416 22.39 6.85 36.75
N THR A 417 21.63 6.88 37.85
CA THR A 417 21.74 5.89 38.93
C THR A 417 21.00 4.61 38.60
N ALA A 418 21.41 3.50 39.21
CA ALA A 418 20.66 2.24 39.12
C ALA A 418 19.20 2.43 39.58
N GLY A 419 18.25 1.94 38.79
CA GLY A 419 16.82 2.03 39.08
C GLY A 419 16.14 3.37 38.74
N ALA A 420 16.88 4.37 38.21
CA ALA A 420 16.27 5.59 37.67
C ALA A 420 15.38 5.28 36.45
N LYS A 421 14.26 6.01 36.31
CA LYS A 421 13.28 5.78 35.22
C LYS A 421 13.50 6.73 34.05
N TYR A 422 13.33 6.22 32.84
CA TYR A 422 13.47 7.01 31.61
C TYR A 422 12.20 7.03 30.79
N VAL A 423 11.82 8.22 30.31
CA VAL A 423 10.81 8.41 29.27
C VAL A 423 11.46 9.07 28.06
N VAL A 424 11.09 8.65 26.86
CA VAL A 424 11.65 9.18 25.60
C VAL A 424 10.56 9.82 24.75
N GLN A 425 10.68 11.12 24.50
CA GLN A 425 9.73 11.88 23.70
C GLN A 425 10.35 12.24 22.34
N ALA A 426 9.66 11.90 21.26
CA ALA A 426 10.06 12.28 19.91
C ALA A 426 9.95 13.81 19.73
N VAL A 427 10.82 14.36 18.90
CA VAL A 427 10.90 15.79 18.57
C VAL A 427 10.88 15.89 17.05
N THR A 428 9.80 16.44 16.51
CA THR A 428 9.54 16.56 15.07
C THR A 428 9.35 18.03 14.72
N ASP A 429 10.05 18.49 13.68
CA ASP A 429 10.12 19.91 13.27
C ASP A 429 10.42 20.89 14.43
N GLY A 430 11.20 20.45 15.42
CA GLY A 430 11.58 21.20 16.62
C GLY A 430 10.55 21.18 17.76
N VAL A 431 9.39 20.56 17.56
CA VAL A 431 8.32 20.43 18.56
C VAL A 431 8.38 19.05 19.21
N GLU A 432 8.43 19.02 20.53
CA GLU A 432 8.34 17.81 21.33
C GLU A 432 6.93 17.22 21.26
N GLN A 433 6.85 15.94 20.92
CA GLN A 433 5.61 15.21 20.71
C GLN A 433 5.16 14.56 22.02
N ARG A 434 3.85 14.60 22.26
CA ARG A 434 3.25 13.89 23.39
C ARG A 434 3.41 12.37 23.19
N ALA A 435 3.79 11.67 24.26
CA ALA A 435 3.66 10.22 24.39
C ALA A 435 2.31 9.73 23.83
N LYS A 436 2.33 8.66 23.02
CA LYS A 436 1.10 8.05 22.49
C LYS A 436 0.33 7.36 23.62
N PHE A 437 1.06 6.78 24.57
CA PHE A 437 0.52 5.97 25.65
C PHE A 437 0.69 6.65 27.01
N ALA A 438 -0.12 6.23 27.98
CA ALA A 438 -0.11 6.80 29.33
C ALA A 438 1.07 6.30 30.19
N ALA A 439 1.73 5.21 29.78
CA ALA A 439 2.89 4.62 30.43
C ALA A 439 4.00 4.40 29.40
N GLU A 440 5.06 5.21 29.45
CA GLU A 440 6.27 5.08 28.63
C GLU A 440 7.55 5.05 29.52
N ASP A 441 7.39 4.64 30.79
CA ASP A 441 8.49 4.38 31.73
C ASP A 441 9.37 3.22 31.24
N SER A 442 10.69 3.43 31.24
CA SER A 442 11.66 2.44 30.79
C SER A 442 11.68 1.15 31.60
N LEU A 443 11.72 0.01 30.91
CA LEU A 443 11.98 -1.29 31.53
C LEU A 443 13.47 -1.38 31.92
N SER A 444 13.75 -1.54 33.22
CA SER A 444 15.12 -1.71 33.72
C SER A 444 15.63 -3.13 33.48
N LEU A 445 16.80 -3.26 32.86
CA LEU A 445 17.53 -4.52 32.63
C LEU A 445 18.90 -4.47 33.35
N ASP A 446 19.37 -5.63 33.83
CA ASP A 446 20.66 -5.78 34.50
C ASP A 446 21.78 -6.08 33.50
N SER A 447 22.96 -5.47 33.67
CA SER A 447 24.12 -5.70 32.80
C SER A 447 24.71 -7.11 32.96
N VAL A 448 24.97 -7.81 31.85
CA VAL A 448 25.61 -9.14 31.89
C VAL A 448 27.12 -9.00 31.96
N ASN A 449 27.72 -9.48 33.06
CA ASN A 449 29.18 -9.41 33.26
C ASN A 449 29.94 -10.14 32.15
N GLY A 450 30.79 -9.40 31.43
CA GLY A 450 31.69 -9.95 30.40
C GLY A 450 31.11 -10.07 28.99
N ALA A 451 29.90 -9.55 28.73
CA ALA A 451 29.26 -9.54 27.42
C ALA A 451 28.71 -8.15 27.07
N THR A 452 28.51 -7.84 25.78
CA THR A 452 27.76 -6.66 25.31
C THR A 452 26.24 -6.87 25.42
N ALA A 453 25.80 -7.32 26.59
CA ALA A 453 24.45 -7.77 26.85
C ALA A 453 23.86 -7.20 28.15
N SER A 454 22.53 -7.14 28.19
CA SER A 454 21.73 -6.88 29.37
C SER A 454 20.59 -7.90 29.43
N SER A 455 19.99 -8.10 30.61
CA SER A 455 18.91 -9.08 30.75
C SER A 455 17.90 -8.74 31.84
N ARG A 456 16.69 -9.30 31.73
CA ARG A 456 15.64 -9.23 32.75
C ARG A 456 14.83 -10.52 32.77
N ASP A 457 14.53 -11.00 33.97
CA ASP A 457 13.61 -12.12 34.19
C ASP A 457 12.15 -11.63 34.25
N VAL A 458 11.27 -12.32 33.51
CA VAL A 458 9.80 -12.25 33.60
C VAL A 458 9.33 -13.48 34.40
N PRO A 459 8.95 -13.34 35.68
CA PRO A 459 8.57 -14.47 36.53
C PRO A 459 7.35 -15.24 36.01
N LEU A 460 7.49 -16.56 35.93
CA LEU A 460 6.47 -17.50 35.46
C LEU A 460 5.79 -18.23 36.63
N GLN A 461 4.55 -18.69 36.42
CA GLN A 461 3.86 -19.59 37.34
C GLN A 461 3.71 -20.98 36.72
N ILE A 462 4.75 -21.80 36.88
CA ILE A 462 4.86 -23.17 36.35
C ILE A 462 3.57 -23.98 36.61
N PRO A 463 2.96 -24.63 35.60
CA PRO A 463 1.83 -25.53 35.81
C PRO A 463 2.19 -26.70 36.74
N ALA A 464 1.23 -27.14 37.55
CA ALA A 464 1.42 -28.35 38.34
C ALA A 464 1.65 -29.56 37.42
N GLY A 465 2.72 -30.32 37.70
CA GLY A 465 2.96 -31.60 37.06
C GLY A 465 1.85 -32.62 37.36
N GLY A 466 1.87 -33.75 36.66
CA GLY A 466 0.81 -34.74 36.76
C GLY A 466 1.26 -36.15 36.40
N THR A 467 0.27 -37.05 36.35
CA THR A 467 0.47 -38.47 36.01
C THR A 467 -0.44 -38.81 34.82
N THR A 468 0.08 -39.56 33.84
CA THR A 468 -0.69 -40.03 32.68
C THR A 468 -1.58 -41.23 33.02
N PRO A 469 -2.54 -41.62 32.15
CA PRO A 469 -3.30 -42.86 32.31
C PRO A 469 -2.46 -44.14 32.39
N SER A 470 -1.20 -44.12 31.93
CA SER A 470 -0.25 -45.23 32.04
C SER A 470 0.65 -45.18 33.29
N GLY A 471 0.43 -44.23 34.21
CA GLY A 471 1.20 -44.10 35.45
C GLY A 471 2.53 -43.36 35.32
N GLU A 472 2.82 -42.76 34.17
CA GLU A 472 4.03 -41.96 33.96
C GLU A 472 3.86 -40.56 34.56
N ASN A 473 4.85 -40.08 35.32
CA ASN A 473 4.85 -38.74 35.90
C ASN A 473 5.58 -37.75 35.00
N TYR A 474 5.02 -36.55 34.83
CA TYR A 474 5.62 -35.46 34.06
C TYR A 474 5.58 -34.13 34.85
N THR A 475 6.52 -33.25 34.53
CA THR A 475 6.52 -31.83 34.94
C THR A 475 6.39 -30.96 33.69
N TYR A 476 6.64 -29.64 33.79
CA TYR A 476 6.44 -28.69 32.69
C TYR A 476 7.69 -27.86 32.40
N VAL A 477 7.90 -27.59 31.12
CA VAL A 477 8.97 -26.76 30.56
C VAL A 477 8.33 -25.56 29.86
N ALA A 478 8.86 -24.36 30.12
CA ALA A 478 8.47 -23.17 29.36
C ALA A 478 9.08 -23.27 27.94
N ASN A 479 8.24 -23.21 26.92
CA ASN A 479 8.55 -23.61 25.55
C ASN A 479 8.31 -22.42 24.59
N ASP A 480 8.02 -22.68 23.31
CA ASP A 480 7.89 -21.65 22.28
C ASP A 480 6.95 -20.53 22.71
N THR A 481 7.36 -19.30 22.43
CA THR A 481 6.67 -18.07 22.82
C THR A 481 6.38 -17.23 21.58
N SER A 482 5.29 -16.47 21.60
CA SER A 482 4.99 -15.44 20.60
C SER A 482 4.46 -14.19 21.29
N VAL A 483 4.21 -13.12 20.54
CA VAL A 483 3.93 -11.78 21.08
C VAL A 483 2.76 -11.10 20.37
N GLY A 484 2.07 -10.25 21.13
CA GLY A 484 1.04 -9.33 20.68
C GLY A 484 0.72 -8.33 21.79
N ASP A 485 0.22 -7.15 21.43
CA ASP A 485 -0.33 -6.19 22.38
C ASP A 485 -1.75 -6.64 22.72
N LEU A 486 -1.98 -7.16 23.93
CA LEU A 486 -3.22 -7.85 24.27
C LEU A 486 -4.28 -6.95 24.89
N ASP A 487 -3.92 -5.74 25.33
CA ASP A 487 -4.84 -4.76 25.93
C ASP A 487 -4.78 -3.33 25.35
N GLY A 488 -3.89 -3.07 24.38
CA GLY A 488 -3.81 -1.83 23.61
C GLY A 488 -2.94 -0.76 24.25
N ASP A 489 -1.87 -1.13 24.96
CA ASP A 489 -0.93 -0.20 25.63
C ASP A 489 0.40 0.00 24.87
N GLY A 490 0.56 -0.64 23.72
CA GLY A 490 1.72 -0.57 22.83
C GLY A 490 2.94 -1.38 23.29
N GLN A 491 2.84 -2.10 24.42
CA GLN A 491 3.80 -3.12 24.87
C GLN A 491 3.39 -4.50 24.36
N TYR A 492 4.36 -5.40 24.23
CA TYR A 492 4.08 -6.80 23.92
C TYR A 492 3.94 -7.63 25.19
N GLU A 493 2.83 -8.40 25.28
CA GLU A 493 2.75 -9.54 26.18
C GLU A 493 3.46 -10.76 25.59
N LEU A 494 3.98 -11.62 26.46
CA LEU A 494 4.54 -12.91 26.10
C LEU A 494 3.44 -13.99 26.19
N ILE A 495 3.12 -14.64 25.07
CA ILE A 495 2.20 -15.78 25.01
C ILE A 495 3.05 -17.05 25.00
N VAL A 496 3.06 -17.76 26.13
CA VAL A 496 4.03 -18.82 26.45
C VAL A 496 3.37 -20.19 26.37
N LYS A 497 3.88 -21.07 25.49
CA LYS A 497 3.51 -22.49 25.45
C LYS A 497 4.21 -23.23 26.61
N TRP A 498 3.45 -24.00 27.37
CA TRP A 498 3.99 -24.95 28.34
C TRP A 498 3.89 -26.37 27.76
N ASP A 499 5.04 -27.01 27.61
CA ASP A 499 5.15 -28.37 27.11
C ASP A 499 5.47 -29.31 28.29
N PRO A 500 4.74 -30.42 28.48
CA PRO A 500 5.04 -31.40 29.52
C PRO A 500 6.32 -32.16 29.17
N THR A 501 7.05 -32.64 30.19
CA THR A 501 8.34 -33.36 29.99
C THR A 501 8.22 -34.72 29.26
N ASN A 502 7.01 -35.15 28.92
CA ASN A 502 6.71 -36.34 28.12
C ASN A 502 5.95 -36.00 26.81
N ALA A 503 6.17 -34.80 26.27
CA ALA A 503 5.77 -34.46 24.91
C ALA A 503 6.46 -35.35 23.85
N HIS A 504 5.85 -35.50 22.68
CA HIS A 504 6.25 -36.49 21.67
C HIS A 504 6.33 -35.92 20.25
N ASP A 505 7.27 -36.43 19.45
CA ASP A 505 7.11 -36.38 17.99
C ASP A 505 6.00 -37.34 17.53
N ASN A 506 5.39 -37.07 16.38
CA ASN A 506 4.30 -37.86 15.83
C ASN A 506 4.68 -39.30 15.45
N SER A 507 5.96 -39.66 15.40
CA SER A 507 6.43 -41.05 15.28
C SER A 507 6.36 -41.84 16.59
N GLN A 508 6.28 -41.17 17.74
CA GLN A 508 6.42 -41.76 19.06
C GLN A 508 5.05 -42.00 19.70
N ALA A 509 4.79 -43.24 20.14
CA ALA A 509 3.64 -43.61 20.94
C ALA A 509 3.86 -43.27 22.43
N GLY A 510 2.80 -42.85 23.12
CA GLY A 510 2.81 -42.47 24.54
C GLY A 510 1.76 -41.40 24.87
N TYR A 511 1.32 -41.36 26.12
CA TYR A 511 0.38 -40.33 26.61
C TYR A 511 1.17 -39.08 27.00
N THR A 512 0.81 -37.91 26.46
CA THR A 512 1.37 -36.64 26.94
C THR A 512 0.59 -36.10 28.15
N GLY A 513 1.19 -35.17 28.89
CA GLY A 513 0.42 -34.16 29.64
C GLY A 513 -0.43 -33.27 28.72
N ASN A 514 -1.21 -32.36 29.32
CA ASN A 514 -1.91 -31.31 28.57
C ASN A 514 -0.91 -30.26 28.07
N VAL A 515 -1.25 -29.52 27.01
CA VAL A 515 -0.54 -28.28 26.65
C VAL A 515 -1.27 -27.10 27.29
N TYR A 516 -0.52 -26.14 27.87
CA TYR A 516 -1.08 -24.86 28.30
C TYR A 516 -0.53 -23.71 27.46
N LEU A 517 -1.34 -22.68 27.26
CA LEU A 517 -0.88 -21.35 26.83
C LEU A 517 -1.14 -20.36 27.97
N ASP A 518 -0.14 -19.58 28.36
CA ASP A 518 -0.28 -18.44 29.28
C ASP A 518 -0.07 -17.13 28.51
N ALA A 519 -0.62 -16.02 29.01
CA ALA A 519 -0.16 -14.67 28.65
C ALA A 519 0.43 -13.94 29.86
N TYR A 520 1.58 -13.30 29.69
CA TYR A 520 2.28 -12.50 30.72
C TYR A 520 2.63 -11.10 30.22
N LYS A 521 2.32 -10.05 31.01
CA LYS A 521 2.98 -8.73 30.87
C LYS A 521 4.46 -8.84 31.30
N LEU A 522 5.33 -7.96 30.79
CA LEU A 522 6.80 -7.98 31.02
C LEU A 522 7.24 -7.73 32.49
N ASN A 523 6.29 -7.54 33.39
CA ASN A 523 6.50 -7.46 34.85
C ASN A 523 6.24 -8.79 35.59
N GLY A 524 5.87 -9.87 34.90
CA GLY A 524 5.54 -11.18 35.48
C GLY A 524 4.06 -11.39 35.83
N THR A 525 3.20 -10.41 35.56
CA THR A 525 1.74 -10.54 35.74
C THR A 525 1.18 -11.46 34.66
N ARG A 526 0.79 -12.68 35.05
CA ARG A 526 0.03 -13.56 34.16
C ARG A 526 -1.42 -13.09 34.08
N LEU A 527 -1.87 -12.77 32.88
CA LEU A 527 -3.25 -12.36 32.61
C LEU A 527 -4.21 -13.57 32.70
N TRP A 528 -3.84 -14.69 32.08
CA TRP A 528 -4.68 -15.90 31.99
C TRP A 528 -3.86 -17.17 31.70
N ARG A 529 -4.55 -18.32 31.76
CA ARG A 529 -4.08 -19.64 31.29
C ARG A 529 -5.18 -20.35 30.50
N ILE A 530 -4.91 -20.73 29.26
CA ILE A 530 -5.69 -21.69 28.47
C ILE A 530 -5.11 -23.08 28.74
N ASP A 531 -5.98 -24.05 29.03
CA ASP A 531 -5.67 -25.48 29.10
C ASP A 531 -6.21 -26.14 27.84
N LEU A 532 -5.35 -26.54 26.90
CA LEU A 532 -5.81 -27.18 25.65
C LEU A 532 -6.44 -28.55 25.90
N GLY A 533 -6.25 -29.13 27.09
CA GLY A 533 -6.93 -30.34 27.53
C GLY A 533 -6.37 -31.61 26.91
N ARG A 534 -6.81 -32.74 27.47
CA ARG A 534 -6.33 -34.10 27.11
C ARG A 534 -6.48 -34.48 25.63
N ASN A 535 -7.30 -33.76 24.88
CA ASN A 535 -7.63 -34.06 23.48
C ASN A 535 -6.76 -33.29 22.47
N ILE A 536 -5.81 -32.48 22.95
CA ILE A 536 -4.67 -31.96 22.20
C ILE A 536 -3.40 -32.65 22.73
N ARG A 537 -2.61 -33.25 21.84
CA ARG A 537 -1.34 -33.91 22.19
C ARG A 537 -0.22 -32.88 22.28
N ALA A 538 0.74 -33.12 23.17
CA ALA A 538 1.91 -32.24 23.32
C ALA A 538 3.07 -32.63 22.39
N GLY A 539 3.93 -31.66 22.07
CA GLY A 539 5.02 -31.79 21.11
C GLY A 539 4.91 -30.86 19.90
N ALA A 540 6.06 -30.63 19.26
CA ALA A 540 6.29 -29.56 18.28
C ALA A 540 5.24 -29.45 17.17
N HIS A 541 4.81 -30.56 16.57
CA HIS A 541 3.97 -30.52 15.36
C HIS A 541 2.47 -30.44 15.64
N TYR A 542 2.05 -30.45 16.90
CA TYR A 542 0.64 -30.46 17.31
C TYR A 542 0.03 -29.07 17.51
N THR A 543 0.60 -28.29 18.43
CA THR A 543 0.03 -26.99 18.85
C THR A 543 0.79 -25.85 18.20
N GLN A 544 0.24 -25.37 17.07
CA GLN A 544 0.66 -24.14 16.41
C GLN A 544 -0.33 -23.04 16.80
N PHE A 545 0.15 -22.00 17.48
CA PHE A 545 -0.68 -20.89 17.95
C PHE A 545 -0.25 -19.60 17.25
N GLN A 546 -1.19 -18.73 16.92
CA GLN A 546 -0.91 -17.46 16.24
C GLN A 546 -1.42 -16.29 17.09
N VAL A 547 -0.60 -15.25 17.22
CA VAL A 547 -0.87 -14.08 18.06
C VAL A 547 -0.82 -12.82 17.20
N PHE A 548 -1.99 -12.23 16.96
CA PHE A 548 -2.16 -11.09 16.04
C PHE A 548 -3.50 -10.38 16.27
N ASP A 549 -3.58 -9.08 15.96
CA ASP A 549 -4.86 -8.36 15.84
C ASP A 549 -5.52 -8.72 14.51
N TYR A 550 -6.52 -9.61 14.54
CA TYR A 550 -7.24 -10.03 13.35
C TYR A 550 -8.47 -9.14 13.06
N ASP A 551 -9.26 -8.76 14.07
CA ASP A 551 -10.48 -7.95 13.83
C ASP A 551 -10.30 -6.43 13.78
N GLY A 552 -9.07 -5.95 14.02
CA GLY A 552 -8.58 -4.60 13.74
C GLY A 552 -8.98 -3.58 14.80
N ASP A 553 -9.20 -4.02 16.05
CA ASP A 553 -9.59 -3.15 17.17
C ASP A 553 -8.38 -2.52 17.89
N GLY A 554 -7.15 -2.93 17.54
CA GLY A 554 -5.90 -2.53 18.16
C GLY A 554 -5.37 -3.50 19.22
N ARG A 555 -5.93 -4.73 19.31
CA ARG A 555 -5.51 -5.75 20.29
C ARG A 555 -5.37 -7.11 19.63
N ALA A 556 -4.31 -7.84 19.99
CA ALA A 556 -4.08 -9.16 19.49
C ALA A 556 -4.97 -10.23 20.15
N GLU A 557 -5.53 -11.11 19.32
CA GLU A 557 -6.14 -12.36 19.75
C GLU A 557 -5.14 -13.53 19.65
N VAL A 558 -5.49 -14.66 20.27
CA VAL A 558 -4.76 -15.93 20.12
C VAL A 558 -5.63 -16.91 19.33
N ALA A 559 -5.20 -17.26 18.12
CA ALA A 559 -5.84 -18.25 17.25
C ALA A 559 -5.08 -19.60 17.34
N VAL A 560 -5.78 -20.68 17.67
CA VAL A 560 -5.14 -22.00 17.89
C VAL A 560 -6.10 -23.17 17.66
N LYS A 561 -5.56 -24.35 17.35
CA LYS A 561 -6.30 -25.61 17.28
C LYS A 561 -6.72 -26.07 18.69
N THR A 562 -8.00 -26.37 18.87
CA THR A 562 -8.61 -26.80 20.14
C THR A 562 -9.42 -28.08 19.96
N ALA A 563 -9.91 -28.65 21.06
CA ALA A 563 -10.68 -29.90 21.05
C ALA A 563 -11.74 -29.92 22.17
N ASP A 564 -12.51 -31.00 22.25
CA ASP A 564 -13.37 -31.28 23.42
C ASP A 564 -12.55 -31.17 24.72
N GLY A 565 -13.03 -30.39 25.68
CA GLY A 565 -12.42 -30.28 27.00
C GLY A 565 -11.29 -29.25 27.10
N THR A 566 -10.93 -28.55 26.03
CA THR A 566 -10.13 -27.32 26.10
C THR A 566 -10.84 -26.30 27.00
N ARG A 567 -10.09 -25.61 27.87
CA ARG A 567 -10.57 -24.56 28.78
C ARG A 567 -9.91 -23.23 28.46
N SER A 568 -10.73 -22.22 28.25
CA SER A 568 -10.33 -20.82 28.09
C SER A 568 -9.73 -20.22 29.36
N GLY A 569 -9.12 -19.02 29.24
CA GLY A 569 -8.63 -18.23 30.37
C GLY A 569 -9.70 -17.88 31.41
N THR A 570 -10.96 -17.76 30.98
CA THR A 570 -12.13 -17.55 31.87
C THR A 570 -12.73 -18.85 32.41
N GLY A 571 -12.13 -20.01 32.12
CA GLY A 571 -12.58 -21.34 32.58
C GLY A 571 -13.73 -21.95 31.77
N GLN A 572 -14.28 -21.24 30.79
CA GLN A 572 -15.26 -21.78 29.82
C GLN A 572 -14.65 -22.99 29.08
N VAL A 573 -15.41 -24.08 29.00
CA VAL A 573 -15.03 -25.29 28.26
C VAL A 573 -15.51 -25.21 26.81
N ILE A 574 -14.67 -25.63 25.88
CA ILE A 574 -15.01 -25.87 24.48
C ILE A 574 -15.40 -27.35 24.32
N GLY A 575 -16.54 -27.61 23.68
CA GLY A 575 -17.04 -28.97 23.48
C GLY A 575 -17.37 -29.69 24.79
N SER A 576 -17.13 -31.01 24.81
CA SER A 576 -17.42 -31.88 25.97
C SER A 576 -16.29 -31.89 27.00
N SER A 577 -16.59 -31.49 28.23
CA SER A 577 -15.64 -31.53 29.36
C SER A 577 -15.23 -32.94 29.82
N SER A 578 -15.96 -33.97 29.39
CA SER A 578 -15.78 -35.36 29.81
C SER A 578 -15.30 -36.31 28.71
N ALA A 579 -15.18 -35.84 27.45
CA ALA A 579 -14.71 -36.68 26.36
C ALA A 579 -13.20 -36.96 26.44
N ASP A 580 -12.82 -38.20 26.13
CA ASP A 580 -11.43 -38.65 26.08
C ASP A 580 -11.22 -39.43 24.79
N HIS A 581 -10.63 -38.76 23.79
CA HIS A 581 -10.43 -39.29 22.44
C HIS A 581 -9.01 -39.88 22.26
N ARG A 582 -8.25 -40.01 23.36
CA ARG A 582 -6.93 -40.65 23.37
C ARG A 582 -7.07 -42.16 23.23
N ASN A 583 -6.36 -42.75 22.28
CA ASN A 583 -6.22 -44.20 22.18
C ASN A 583 -5.22 -44.74 23.23
N SER A 584 -5.08 -46.07 23.32
CA SER A 584 -4.16 -46.74 24.25
C SER A 584 -2.67 -46.43 24.02
N SER A 585 -2.33 -45.82 22.88
CA SER A 585 -0.99 -45.33 22.53
C SER A 585 -0.87 -43.80 22.66
N GLY A 586 -1.86 -43.13 23.26
CA GLY A 586 -1.87 -41.69 23.56
C GLY A 586 -2.05 -40.75 22.36
N TYR A 587 -2.42 -41.26 21.19
CA TYR A 587 -2.77 -40.42 20.02
C TYR A 587 -4.26 -40.06 20.02
N ILE A 588 -4.62 -38.90 19.46
CA ILE A 588 -6.01 -38.41 19.35
C ILE A 588 -6.47 -38.45 17.89
N LEU A 589 -6.81 -39.65 17.43
CA LEU A 589 -7.15 -39.93 16.03
C LEU A 589 -8.66 -39.99 15.75
N THR A 590 -9.47 -39.68 16.76
CA THR A 590 -10.94 -39.60 16.71
C THR A 590 -11.43 -38.32 17.40
N GLY A 591 -12.75 -38.16 17.52
CA GLY A 591 -13.36 -36.96 18.11
C GLY A 591 -13.35 -35.73 17.19
N PRO A 592 -14.12 -34.69 17.53
CA PRO A 592 -14.11 -33.42 16.83
C PRO A 592 -12.78 -32.69 17.04
N GLU A 593 -12.48 -31.79 16.12
CA GLU A 593 -11.34 -30.87 16.18
C GLU A 593 -11.85 -29.48 15.86
N PHE A 594 -11.33 -28.47 16.54
CA PHE A 594 -11.80 -27.10 16.43
C PHE A 594 -10.66 -26.11 16.13
N LEU A 595 -11.00 -24.99 15.50
CA LEU A 595 -10.19 -23.77 15.47
C LEU A 595 -10.88 -22.76 16.38
N SER A 596 -10.16 -22.19 17.34
CA SER A 596 -10.69 -21.17 18.24
C SER A 596 -9.84 -19.92 18.25
N VAL A 597 -10.51 -18.78 18.39
CA VAL A 597 -9.92 -17.46 18.64
C VAL A 597 -10.25 -17.07 20.08
N PHE A 598 -9.23 -16.65 20.82
CA PHE A 598 -9.33 -16.24 22.23
C PHE A 598 -8.92 -14.77 22.40
N ARG A 599 -9.65 -14.02 23.24
CA ARG A 599 -9.38 -12.60 23.51
C ARG A 599 -8.05 -12.42 24.24
N GLY A 600 -7.23 -11.47 23.80
CA GLY A 600 -5.94 -11.18 24.42
C GLY A 600 -6.01 -10.83 25.91
N THR A 601 -6.98 -10.01 26.34
CA THR A 601 -7.03 -9.49 27.72
C THR A 601 -7.28 -10.54 28.81
N ASP A 602 -8.08 -11.57 28.51
CA ASP A 602 -8.62 -12.51 29.52
C ASP A 602 -8.66 -13.98 29.07
N GLY A 603 -8.21 -14.27 27.85
CA GLY A 603 -8.21 -15.60 27.27
C GLY A 603 -9.61 -16.20 27.07
N ALA A 604 -10.67 -15.39 27.07
CA ALA A 604 -12.04 -15.86 26.82
C ALA A 604 -12.23 -16.34 25.37
N VAL A 605 -13.12 -17.31 25.15
CA VAL A 605 -13.47 -17.75 23.78
C VAL A 605 -14.23 -16.62 23.06
N LEU A 606 -13.72 -16.18 21.91
CA LEU A 606 -14.40 -15.23 21.03
C LEU A 606 -15.19 -15.97 19.95
N ALA A 607 -14.52 -16.87 19.23
CA ALA A 607 -15.14 -17.70 18.19
C ALA A 607 -14.54 -19.11 18.20
N THR A 608 -15.36 -20.10 17.82
CA THR A 608 -14.93 -21.49 17.59
C THR A 608 -15.60 -22.03 16.34
N ALA A 609 -14.82 -22.62 15.44
CA ALA A 609 -15.29 -23.33 14.24
C ALA A 609 -14.74 -24.77 14.22
N ASN A 610 -15.30 -25.64 13.38
CA ASN A 610 -14.70 -26.95 13.11
C ASN A 610 -13.35 -26.76 12.40
N TYR A 611 -12.31 -27.46 12.87
CA TYR A 611 -10.97 -27.33 12.32
C TYR A 611 -10.93 -27.80 10.86
N GLN A 612 -10.54 -26.88 9.97
CA GLN A 612 -10.04 -27.21 8.65
C GLN A 612 -8.51 -27.00 8.68
N PRO A 613 -7.70 -27.90 8.09
CA PRO A 613 -8.10 -29.12 7.39
C PRO A 613 -8.59 -30.26 8.32
N PRO A 614 -9.68 -30.96 7.98
CA PRO A 614 -10.30 -31.95 8.85
C PRO A 614 -9.54 -33.29 8.79
N ARG A 615 -9.50 -34.04 9.90
CA ARG A 615 -8.76 -35.32 9.99
C ARG A 615 -9.11 -36.30 8.87
N GLY A 616 -10.40 -36.45 8.56
CA GLY A 616 -10.88 -37.49 7.66
C GLY A 616 -10.44 -38.88 8.11
N THR A 617 -10.11 -39.76 7.16
CA THR A 617 -9.47 -41.05 7.46
C THR A 617 -7.96 -40.86 7.62
N VAL A 618 -7.38 -41.33 8.73
CA VAL A 618 -5.93 -41.23 9.03
C VAL A 618 -5.06 -41.73 7.85
N SER A 619 -5.43 -42.87 7.25
CA SER A 619 -4.73 -43.45 6.10
C SER A 619 -4.64 -42.55 4.86
N SER A 620 -5.54 -41.56 4.70
CA SER A 620 -5.52 -40.61 3.58
C SER A 620 -4.32 -39.63 3.63
N TRP A 621 -3.58 -39.63 4.75
CA TRP A 621 -2.34 -38.89 4.94
C TRP A 621 -1.09 -39.77 4.76
N GLY A 622 -1.24 -41.04 4.36
CA GLY A 622 -0.12 -41.91 3.97
C GLY A 622 0.51 -42.76 5.09
N ASP A 623 -0.05 -42.74 6.30
CA ASP A 623 0.15 -43.80 7.30
C ASP A 623 -1.12 -44.06 8.12
N ASN A 624 -1.18 -45.21 8.77
CA ASN A 624 -2.38 -45.65 9.50
C ASN A 624 -2.28 -45.46 11.02
N TYR A 625 -1.13 -44.98 11.55
CA TYR A 625 -0.86 -44.96 12.99
C TYR A 625 -0.92 -43.57 13.62
N GLY A 626 -0.93 -42.50 12.81
CA GLY A 626 -1.22 -41.14 13.29
C GLY A 626 -0.13 -40.11 13.04
N ASN A 627 0.92 -40.43 12.26
CA ASN A 627 2.07 -39.52 12.13
C ASN A 627 1.75 -38.35 11.20
N ARG A 628 1.60 -38.61 9.90
CA ARG A 628 1.44 -37.56 8.86
C ARG A 628 0.15 -36.77 8.99
N VAL A 629 -0.90 -37.38 9.54
CA VAL A 629 -2.20 -36.72 9.74
C VAL A 629 -2.10 -35.54 10.69
N ASP A 630 -1.32 -35.63 11.76
CA ASP A 630 -1.26 -34.59 12.80
C ASP A 630 -0.01 -33.72 12.69
N ARG A 631 0.55 -33.59 11.47
CA ARG A 631 1.60 -32.63 11.14
C ARG A 631 0.94 -31.30 10.79
N PHE A 632 0.78 -30.41 11.77
CA PHE A 632 0.14 -29.10 11.58
C PHE A 632 1.16 -27.99 11.39
N LEU A 633 0.81 -26.99 10.59
CA LEU A 633 1.49 -25.69 10.50
C LEU A 633 0.45 -24.56 10.62
N ALA A 634 0.86 -23.38 11.05
CA ALA A 634 0.03 -22.18 11.08
C ALA A 634 0.80 -20.94 10.63
N GLY A 635 0.09 -19.85 10.35
CA GLY A 635 0.67 -18.58 9.94
C GLY A 635 -0.36 -17.45 9.97
N THR A 636 0.11 -16.23 9.71
CA THR A 636 -0.71 -15.03 9.57
C THR A 636 -0.35 -14.35 8.26
N ALA A 637 -1.33 -13.97 7.43
CA ALA A 637 -1.08 -13.44 6.09
C ALA A 637 -2.11 -12.38 5.67
N TYR A 638 -1.66 -11.28 5.06
CA TYR A 638 -2.51 -10.20 4.53
C TYR A 638 -3.06 -10.58 3.14
N LEU A 639 -3.96 -11.58 3.10
CA LEU A 639 -4.52 -12.16 1.87
C LEU A 639 -5.46 -11.23 1.08
N ASP A 640 -5.75 -10.02 1.55
CA ASP A 640 -6.36 -8.94 0.75
C ASP A 640 -5.44 -7.72 0.54
N GLY A 641 -4.24 -7.74 1.13
CA GLY A 641 -3.24 -6.67 1.07
C GLY A 641 -3.46 -5.57 2.11
N SER A 642 -4.48 -5.72 2.97
CA SER A 642 -4.89 -4.71 3.93
C SER A 642 -5.19 -5.24 5.33
N ARG A 643 -5.53 -6.52 5.52
CA ARG A 643 -5.86 -7.10 6.83
C ARG A 643 -5.36 -8.53 7.00
N PRO A 644 -4.90 -8.93 8.20
CA PRO A 644 -4.37 -10.27 8.45
C PRO A 644 -5.47 -11.34 8.49
N SER A 645 -5.22 -12.46 7.84
CA SER A 645 -5.99 -13.71 7.88
C SER A 645 -5.20 -14.79 8.62
N ILE A 646 -5.89 -15.68 9.32
CA ILE A 646 -5.32 -16.86 9.98
C ILE A 646 -5.08 -17.95 8.92
N ILE A 647 -3.87 -18.48 8.83
CA ILE A 647 -3.53 -19.65 8.01
C ILE A 647 -3.45 -20.87 8.92
N MET A 648 -4.25 -21.91 8.64
CA MET A 648 -4.16 -23.22 9.31
C MET A 648 -3.95 -24.33 8.27
N ALA A 649 -2.90 -25.15 8.45
CA ALA A 649 -2.49 -26.17 7.51
C ALA A 649 -2.23 -27.53 8.18
N ARG A 650 -2.34 -28.60 7.40
CA ARG A 650 -2.19 -30.00 7.83
C ARG A 650 -1.57 -30.84 6.72
N GLY A 651 -0.57 -31.65 7.09
CA GLY A 651 0.16 -32.55 6.22
C GLY A 651 1.15 -31.85 5.28
N TYR A 652 2.29 -32.49 5.05
CA TYR A 652 3.31 -32.01 4.10
C TYR A 652 4.11 -33.11 3.40
N TYR A 653 4.41 -34.23 4.09
CA TYR A 653 5.11 -35.39 3.50
C TYR A 653 4.36 -36.08 2.35
N THR A 654 3.04 -35.89 2.25
CA THR A 654 2.15 -36.58 1.31
C THR A 654 1.05 -35.60 0.90
N ARG A 655 -0.19 -35.80 1.34
CA ARG A 655 -1.26 -34.82 1.22
C ARG A 655 -0.90 -33.56 2.00
N SER A 656 -1.02 -32.41 1.34
CA SER A 656 -0.86 -31.08 1.95
C SER A 656 -2.16 -30.32 1.79
N VAL A 657 -2.71 -29.78 2.88
CA VAL A 657 -3.94 -29.00 2.87
C VAL A 657 -3.71 -27.71 3.65
N ILE A 658 -4.03 -26.57 3.06
CA ILE A 658 -3.83 -25.23 3.64
C ILE A 658 -5.18 -24.51 3.58
N SER A 659 -5.63 -23.93 4.69
CA SER A 659 -6.88 -23.17 4.75
C SER A 659 -6.65 -21.78 5.33
N ALA A 660 -7.35 -20.80 4.77
CA ALA A 660 -7.31 -19.41 5.21
C ALA A 660 -8.64 -19.04 5.87
N TRP A 661 -8.56 -18.24 6.94
CA TRP A 661 -9.70 -17.79 7.73
C TRP A 661 -9.58 -16.31 8.08
N ASP A 662 -10.68 -15.59 7.95
CA ASP A 662 -10.82 -14.22 8.42
C ASP A 662 -11.61 -14.22 9.74
N TYR A 663 -10.98 -13.83 10.85
CA TYR A 663 -11.70 -13.48 12.08
C TYR A 663 -12.06 -12.00 12.04
N ARG A 664 -13.37 -11.69 12.02
CA ARG A 664 -13.91 -10.33 11.83
C ARG A 664 -15.23 -10.17 12.59
N ASN A 665 -15.41 -9.10 13.36
CA ASN A 665 -16.68 -8.77 14.03
C ASN A 665 -17.22 -9.91 14.93
N GLY A 666 -16.35 -10.62 15.66
CA GLY A 666 -16.76 -11.76 16.48
C GLY A 666 -16.95 -13.10 15.75
N ALA A 667 -16.68 -13.19 14.44
CA ALA A 667 -16.93 -14.40 13.65
C ALA A 667 -15.69 -14.90 12.89
N LEU A 668 -15.44 -16.22 12.94
CA LEU A 668 -14.52 -16.93 12.04
C LEU A 668 -15.24 -17.24 10.71
N THR A 669 -14.70 -16.74 9.59
CA THR A 669 -15.16 -17.05 8.24
C THR A 669 -14.04 -17.70 7.44
N GLN A 670 -14.28 -18.87 6.85
CA GLN A 670 -13.29 -19.51 5.99
C GLN A 670 -13.22 -18.79 4.63
N ARG A 671 -12.02 -18.34 4.25
CA ARG A 671 -11.74 -17.58 3.03
C ARG A 671 -11.52 -18.51 1.83
N TRP A 672 -10.67 -19.53 1.99
CA TRP A 672 -10.41 -20.56 0.99
C TRP A 672 -9.82 -21.84 1.61
N ILE A 673 -9.66 -22.89 0.78
CA ILE A 673 -8.88 -24.09 1.10
C ILE A 673 -8.20 -24.64 -0.15
N PHE A 674 -6.90 -24.87 -0.04
CA PHE A 674 -6.08 -25.62 -0.98
C PHE A 674 -5.93 -27.06 -0.48
N ASP A 675 -6.13 -28.07 -1.34
CA ASP A 675 -5.89 -29.48 -1.04
C ASP A 675 -5.12 -30.13 -2.20
N SER A 676 -3.92 -30.65 -1.92
CA SER A 676 -3.08 -31.32 -2.92
C SER A 676 -3.81 -32.48 -3.62
N ASN A 677 -4.73 -33.18 -2.95
CA ASN A 677 -5.48 -34.27 -3.54
C ASN A 677 -6.47 -33.79 -4.62
N SER A 678 -6.86 -32.51 -4.59
CA SER A 678 -7.69 -31.87 -5.62
C SER A 678 -6.86 -31.06 -6.62
N ALA A 679 -5.72 -30.49 -6.21
CA ALA A 679 -4.83 -29.71 -7.08
C ALA A 679 -3.90 -30.58 -7.96
N GLY A 680 -3.65 -31.83 -7.56
CA GLY A 680 -2.85 -32.82 -8.30
C GLY A 680 -1.61 -33.30 -7.54
N ALA A 681 -1.14 -34.51 -7.89
CA ALA A 681 -0.05 -35.19 -7.18
C ALA A 681 1.28 -34.40 -7.13
N GLN A 682 1.52 -33.48 -8.07
CA GLN A 682 2.70 -32.60 -8.06
C GLN A 682 2.76 -31.63 -6.85
N TRP A 683 1.65 -31.44 -6.14
CA TRP A 683 1.60 -30.65 -4.90
C TRP A 683 1.77 -31.50 -3.62
N THR A 684 2.05 -32.81 -3.76
CA THR A 684 2.28 -33.71 -2.63
C THR A 684 3.76 -33.76 -2.24
N GLY A 685 4.05 -33.95 -0.95
CA GLY A 685 5.44 -34.05 -0.46
C GLY A 685 6.23 -32.74 -0.43
N LYS A 686 5.58 -31.57 -0.58
CA LYS A 686 6.27 -30.29 -0.82
C LYS A 686 6.56 -29.45 0.42
N GLY A 687 5.70 -29.51 1.45
CA GLY A 687 5.86 -28.67 2.65
C GLY A 687 7.08 -29.05 3.49
N ASN A 688 7.57 -28.09 4.28
CA ASN A 688 8.59 -28.30 5.31
C ASN A 688 7.94 -28.54 6.68
N HIS A 689 8.72 -28.60 7.76
CA HIS A 689 8.23 -28.48 9.15
C HIS A 689 7.90 -27.03 9.56
N GLN A 690 7.72 -26.14 8.59
CA GLN A 690 7.52 -24.70 8.74
C GLN A 690 6.93 -24.13 7.46
N LEU A 691 6.53 -22.86 7.49
CA LEU A 691 6.16 -22.07 6.32
C LEU A 691 6.78 -20.67 6.44
N SER A 692 6.68 -19.88 5.38
CA SER A 692 6.91 -18.44 5.42
C SER A 692 5.79 -17.71 4.69
N ILE A 693 5.67 -16.42 4.92
CA ILE A 693 4.59 -15.57 4.41
C ILE A 693 5.24 -14.28 3.90
N ALA A 694 4.98 -13.88 2.65
CA ALA A 694 5.55 -12.67 2.04
C ALA A 694 4.80 -12.25 0.77
N ASP A 695 4.90 -10.97 0.39
CA ASP A 695 4.57 -10.49 -0.97
C ASP A 695 5.70 -10.90 -1.92
N VAL A 696 5.53 -12.02 -2.63
CA VAL A 696 6.49 -12.47 -3.64
C VAL A 696 6.03 -12.06 -5.04
N ASP A 697 4.73 -11.80 -5.21
CA ASP A 697 4.14 -11.40 -6.49
C ASP A 697 4.36 -9.92 -6.84
N ALA A 698 4.39 -9.05 -5.82
CA ALA A 698 4.30 -7.59 -5.88
C ALA A 698 2.91 -7.04 -6.29
N ASP A 699 1.82 -7.73 -5.93
CA ASP A 699 0.43 -7.20 -6.03
C ASP A 699 -0.02 -6.44 -4.77
N GLY A 700 0.74 -6.56 -3.67
CA GLY A 700 0.46 -5.95 -2.36
C GLY A 700 -0.02 -6.94 -1.29
N ARG A 701 -0.25 -8.22 -1.62
CA ARG A 701 -0.76 -9.27 -0.72
C ARG A 701 0.35 -10.18 -0.22
N ASP A 702 -0.02 -11.13 0.65
CA ASP A 702 0.88 -12.16 1.14
C ASP A 702 0.54 -13.53 0.52
N GLU A 703 1.56 -14.20 -0.01
CA GLU A 703 1.51 -15.60 -0.41
C GLU A 703 1.89 -16.52 0.76
N VAL A 704 1.50 -17.79 0.70
CA VAL A 704 1.91 -18.82 1.67
C VAL A 704 3.02 -19.68 1.05
N LEU A 705 4.26 -19.41 1.44
CA LEU A 705 5.45 -20.13 1.00
C LEU A 705 5.61 -21.39 1.85
N TYR A 706 5.32 -22.54 1.25
CA TYR A 706 5.11 -23.83 1.93
C TYR A 706 6.17 -24.84 1.48
N GLY A 707 7.44 -24.56 1.80
CA GLY A 707 8.58 -25.39 1.43
C GLY A 707 8.89 -25.35 -0.07
N SER A 708 8.75 -26.49 -0.74
CA SER A 708 9.00 -26.65 -2.18
C SER A 708 7.78 -26.31 -3.07
N MET A 709 6.79 -25.61 -2.50
CA MET A 709 5.67 -25.00 -3.21
C MET A 709 5.23 -23.67 -2.57
N ALA A 710 4.50 -22.84 -3.32
CA ALA A 710 3.82 -21.64 -2.83
C ALA A 710 2.33 -21.65 -3.17
N ILE A 711 1.51 -21.09 -2.27
CA ILE A 711 0.07 -20.87 -2.46
C ILE A 711 -0.19 -19.35 -2.57
N ASP A 712 -0.91 -18.99 -3.62
CA ASP A 712 -1.35 -17.66 -4.05
C ASP A 712 -2.36 -17.02 -3.05
N ASP A 713 -2.54 -15.68 -3.07
CA ASP A 713 -3.41 -14.92 -2.14
C ASP A 713 -4.84 -15.49 -2.03
N ASN A 714 -5.30 -16.05 -3.15
CA ASN A 714 -6.63 -16.56 -3.40
C ASN A 714 -6.75 -18.09 -3.21
N GLY A 715 -5.72 -18.76 -2.69
CA GLY A 715 -5.74 -20.18 -2.33
C GLY A 715 -5.45 -21.15 -3.47
N ARG A 716 -4.89 -20.67 -4.58
CA ARG A 716 -4.41 -21.50 -5.69
C ARG A 716 -2.93 -21.84 -5.49
N GLY A 717 -2.47 -22.95 -6.06
CA GLY A 717 -1.03 -23.20 -6.11
C GLY A 717 -0.38 -22.23 -7.11
N LEU A 718 0.57 -21.39 -6.63
CA LEU A 718 1.31 -20.43 -7.44
C LEU A 718 2.44 -21.13 -8.20
N TRP A 719 3.30 -21.86 -7.49
CA TRP A 719 4.36 -22.69 -8.05
C TRP A 719 4.67 -23.90 -7.17
N GLN A 720 5.23 -24.96 -7.77
CA GLN A 720 5.95 -26.04 -7.08
C GLN A 720 7.18 -26.41 -7.91
N ASN A 721 8.27 -26.81 -7.25
CA ASN A 721 9.49 -27.24 -7.92
C ASN A 721 9.77 -28.75 -7.71
N ALA A 722 10.83 -29.26 -8.34
CA ALA A 722 11.11 -30.70 -8.36
C ALA A 722 11.53 -31.28 -7.00
N THR A 723 11.91 -30.46 -6.02
CA THR A 723 12.31 -30.92 -4.68
C THR A 723 11.11 -31.17 -3.77
N HIS A 724 11.32 -31.91 -2.69
CA HIS A 724 10.28 -32.31 -1.73
C HIS A 724 10.58 -31.69 -0.35
N HIS A 725 10.29 -32.42 0.73
CA HIS A 725 10.42 -31.99 2.12
C HIS A 725 11.83 -31.48 2.50
N GLY A 726 11.91 -30.72 3.60
CA GLY A 726 13.16 -30.25 4.19
C GLY A 726 12.94 -29.58 5.55
N ASP A 727 14.03 -29.44 6.30
CA ASP A 727 14.01 -29.07 7.72
C ASP A 727 14.33 -27.59 8.00
N ALA A 728 14.82 -26.85 7.00
CA ALA A 728 15.09 -25.40 7.10
C ALA A 728 14.46 -24.62 5.93
N TYR A 729 14.10 -23.36 6.17
CA TYR A 729 13.41 -22.51 5.18
C TYR A 729 13.62 -21.04 5.47
N HIS A 730 14.23 -20.33 4.52
CA HIS A 730 14.55 -18.92 4.60
C HIS A 730 13.93 -18.20 3.39
N VAL A 731 13.21 -17.10 3.62
CA VAL A 731 12.60 -16.28 2.56
C VAL A 731 12.88 -14.81 2.83
N GLY A 732 13.51 -14.11 1.89
CA GLY A 732 13.99 -12.75 2.11
C GLY A 732 14.75 -12.16 0.90
N ASP A 733 15.19 -10.92 1.05
CA ASP A 733 16.00 -10.18 0.05
C ASP A 733 17.48 -10.60 0.15
N PHE A 734 17.78 -11.82 -0.31
CA PHE A 734 19.14 -12.38 -0.23
C PHE A 734 20.05 -11.92 -1.38
N ILE A 735 19.47 -11.45 -2.49
CA ILE A 735 20.19 -10.93 -3.65
C ILE A 735 19.69 -9.50 -3.99
N PRO A 736 20.03 -8.44 -3.23
CA PRO A 736 19.45 -7.08 -3.40
C PRO A 736 19.78 -6.35 -4.72
N THR A 737 20.42 -7.03 -5.66
CA THR A 737 20.61 -6.57 -7.05
C THR A 737 19.60 -7.18 -8.04
N ARG A 738 18.79 -8.14 -7.56
CA ARG A 738 17.71 -8.83 -8.26
C ARG A 738 16.36 -8.27 -7.77
N PRO A 739 15.41 -7.92 -8.66
CA PRO A 739 14.05 -7.58 -8.23
C PRO A 739 13.27 -8.84 -7.83
N GLY A 740 12.77 -8.89 -6.61
CA GLY A 740 11.99 -10.00 -6.06
C GLY A 740 12.41 -10.32 -4.62
N LEU A 741 12.00 -11.48 -4.14
CA LEU A 741 12.55 -12.13 -2.94
C LEU A 741 13.08 -13.51 -3.35
N GLU A 742 13.99 -14.05 -2.55
CA GLU A 742 14.54 -15.39 -2.73
C GLU A 742 14.06 -16.36 -1.63
N VAL A 743 14.12 -17.66 -1.96
CA VAL A 743 13.91 -18.80 -1.06
C VAL A 743 15.19 -19.61 -1.00
N PHE A 744 15.68 -19.89 0.21
CA PHE A 744 16.78 -20.84 0.45
C PHE A 744 16.31 -22.03 1.31
N LYS A 745 16.62 -23.24 0.85
CA LYS A 745 16.09 -24.50 1.42
C LYS A 745 17.05 -25.69 1.22
N PRO A 746 17.20 -26.61 2.20
CA PRO A 746 17.80 -27.93 2.01
C PRO A 746 16.76 -29.01 1.68
N SER A 747 17.23 -30.19 1.30
CA SER A 747 16.38 -31.39 1.10
C SER A 747 16.70 -32.47 2.14
N GLU A 748 15.66 -33.12 2.68
CA GLU A 748 15.81 -34.36 3.48
C GLU A 748 16.07 -35.57 2.56
N SER A 749 15.54 -35.51 1.34
CA SER A 749 15.61 -36.56 0.33
C SER A 749 17.05 -36.80 -0.15
N THR A 750 17.58 -37.98 0.16
CA THR A 750 18.96 -38.41 -0.15
C THR A 750 19.29 -38.50 -1.65
N SER A 751 18.30 -38.33 -2.52
CA SER A 751 18.46 -38.28 -3.99
C SER A 751 18.34 -36.89 -4.60
N GLU A 752 17.98 -35.87 -3.81
CA GLU A 752 17.78 -34.49 -4.29
C GLU A 752 19.01 -33.61 -4.07
N VAL A 753 18.99 -32.42 -4.69
CA VAL A 753 19.99 -31.36 -4.44
C VAL A 753 20.09 -31.08 -2.94
N ALA A 754 21.31 -31.03 -2.39
CA ALA A 754 21.50 -30.89 -0.94
C ALA A 754 20.86 -29.60 -0.43
N HIS A 755 21.08 -28.48 -1.14
CA HIS A 755 20.33 -27.24 -0.95
C HIS A 755 20.14 -26.49 -2.27
N TRP A 756 19.20 -25.56 -2.31
CA TRP A 756 18.95 -24.66 -3.43
C TRP A 756 18.56 -23.25 -2.98
N MET A 757 18.96 -22.27 -3.80
CA MET A 757 18.49 -20.89 -3.78
C MET A 757 17.59 -20.67 -5.00
N GLY A 758 16.42 -20.07 -4.81
CA GLY A 758 15.42 -19.91 -5.86
C GLY A 758 14.64 -18.60 -5.75
N ASP A 759 14.04 -18.18 -6.86
CA ASP A 759 13.13 -17.05 -6.91
C ASP A 759 11.80 -17.37 -6.21
N ALA A 760 11.36 -16.52 -5.28
CA ALA A 760 10.21 -16.78 -4.43
C ALA A 760 8.85 -16.64 -5.16
N LYS A 761 8.80 -15.90 -6.28
CA LYS A 761 7.58 -15.69 -7.09
C LYS A 761 7.25 -16.87 -8.01
N THR A 762 8.28 -17.60 -8.44
CA THR A 762 8.18 -18.61 -9.51
C THR A 762 8.68 -20.00 -9.12
N GLY A 763 9.40 -20.13 -8.00
CA GLY A 763 10.06 -21.37 -7.60
C GLY A 763 11.24 -21.77 -8.48
N GLN A 764 11.67 -20.91 -9.40
CA GLN A 764 12.81 -21.16 -10.26
C GLN A 764 14.09 -21.18 -9.43
N ILE A 765 14.74 -22.35 -9.36
CA ILE A 765 16.08 -22.49 -8.78
C ILE A 765 17.06 -21.60 -9.57
N ILE A 766 17.71 -20.68 -8.86
CA ILE A 766 18.77 -19.79 -9.36
C ILE A 766 20.09 -20.56 -9.37
N TRP A 767 20.38 -21.28 -8.28
CA TRP A 767 21.51 -22.21 -8.16
C TRP A 767 21.24 -23.27 -7.08
N SER A 768 21.95 -24.40 -7.15
CA SER A 768 21.81 -25.51 -6.20
C SER A 768 23.10 -26.30 -6.03
N ALA A 769 23.34 -26.83 -4.83
CA ALA A 769 24.39 -27.81 -4.60
C ALA A 769 23.95 -29.20 -5.11
N PRO A 770 24.87 -30.06 -5.62
CA PRO A 770 24.58 -31.46 -5.90
C PRO A 770 24.04 -32.22 -4.68
N SER A 771 23.49 -33.42 -4.90
CA SER A 771 23.09 -34.28 -3.77
C SER A 771 24.29 -34.72 -2.95
N CYS A 772 24.15 -34.74 -1.62
CA CYS A 772 25.13 -35.34 -0.72
C CYS A 772 24.95 -36.85 -0.53
N GLY A 773 23.91 -37.47 -1.12
CA GLY A 773 23.52 -38.85 -0.80
C GLY A 773 22.96 -39.01 0.61
N CYS A 774 22.52 -37.92 1.23
CA CYS A 774 22.30 -37.79 2.67
C CYS A 774 21.11 -36.84 2.97
N ASP A 775 20.64 -36.84 4.21
CA ASP A 775 19.80 -35.77 4.74
C ASP A 775 20.65 -34.52 5.03
N ASN A 776 20.15 -33.34 4.69
CA ASN A 776 20.80 -32.04 4.94
C ASN A 776 19.95 -31.20 5.90
N GLY A 777 19.58 -31.77 7.06
CA GLY A 777 18.58 -31.26 8.01
C GLY A 777 18.79 -29.87 8.65
N ARG A 778 19.69 -29.01 8.18
CA ARG A 778 19.68 -27.55 8.41
C ARG A 778 20.31 -26.79 7.24
N ALA A 779 19.79 -25.61 6.96
CA ALA A 779 20.42 -24.59 6.10
C ALA A 779 20.03 -23.19 6.59
N VAL A 780 20.86 -22.18 6.32
CA VAL A 780 20.63 -20.77 6.66
C VAL A 780 21.11 -19.88 5.51
N ALA A 781 20.40 -18.78 5.25
CA ALA A 781 20.89 -17.67 4.44
C ALA A 781 20.61 -16.32 5.13
N ASP A 782 21.63 -15.45 5.14
CA ASP A 782 21.62 -14.03 5.53
C ASP A 782 23.00 -13.39 5.23
N ASP A 783 23.14 -12.07 5.28
CA ASP A 783 24.46 -11.39 5.26
C ASP A 783 25.12 -11.56 6.64
N ILE A 784 26.17 -12.38 6.71
CA ILE A 784 26.95 -12.61 7.94
C ILE A 784 28.42 -12.16 7.79
N TRP A 785 28.82 -11.69 6.60
CA TRP A 785 30.20 -11.36 6.29
C TRP A 785 30.35 -10.26 5.22
N ALA A 786 30.71 -9.05 5.67
CA ALA A 786 31.00 -7.86 4.86
C ALA A 786 32.12 -8.01 3.78
N GLY A 787 32.71 -9.20 3.61
CA GLY A 787 33.63 -9.52 2.52
C GLY A 787 32.95 -10.05 1.24
N ASN A 788 31.65 -10.34 1.28
CA ASN A 788 30.80 -10.68 0.13
C ASN A 788 29.83 -9.51 -0.19
N ALA A 789 29.13 -9.59 -1.33
CA ALA A 789 28.13 -8.61 -1.75
C ALA A 789 26.76 -9.29 -1.93
N GLY A 790 25.78 -8.86 -1.13
CA GLY A 790 24.55 -9.62 -0.89
C GLY A 790 24.79 -10.72 0.14
N ALA A 791 23.74 -11.48 0.49
CA ALA A 791 23.80 -12.47 1.57
C ALA A 791 24.72 -13.66 1.26
N GLU A 792 25.03 -14.44 2.30
CA GLU A 792 25.60 -15.77 2.20
C GLU A 792 24.54 -16.87 2.44
N ALA A 793 24.92 -18.11 2.13
CA ALA A 793 24.12 -19.31 2.31
C ALA A 793 25.01 -20.49 2.73
N TRP A 794 24.56 -21.29 3.71
CA TRP A 794 25.26 -22.51 4.16
C TRP A 794 24.28 -23.58 4.67
N SER A 795 24.74 -24.83 4.74
CA SER A 795 23.93 -25.95 5.25
C SER A 795 24.79 -27.03 5.91
N LEU A 796 24.19 -28.01 6.61
CA LEU A 796 24.95 -29.09 7.27
C LEU A 796 25.92 -29.79 6.31
N SER A 797 25.41 -30.28 5.18
CA SER A 797 26.06 -31.26 4.30
C SER A 797 26.72 -30.65 3.06
N VAL A 798 27.04 -29.36 3.07
CA VAL A 798 27.77 -28.66 1.99
C VAL A 798 28.89 -27.81 2.59
N ASP A 799 30.11 -27.99 2.08
CA ASP A 799 31.31 -27.32 2.59
C ASP A 799 31.36 -25.83 2.24
N GLY A 800 32.03 -25.06 3.11
CA GLY A 800 32.28 -23.63 2.93
C GLY A 800 31.02 -22.75 3.03
N LEU A 801 31.24 -21.45 2.88
CA LEU A 801 30.20 -20.42 2.85
C LEU A 801 29.96 -20.00 1.40
N ARG A 802 28.69 -19.93 0.97
CA ARG A 802 28.29 -19.70 -0.43
C ARG A 802 27.68 -18.30 -0.60
N SER A 803 27.94 -17.62 -1.73
CA SER A 803 27.23 -16.38 -2.05
C SER A 803 25.78 -16.68 -2.46
N ALA A 804 24.80 -16.00 -1.85
CA ALA A 804 23.40 -16.09 -2.23
C ALA A 804 23.17 -15.74 -3.72
N THR A 805 23.98 -14.85 -4.27
CA THR A 805 23.89 -14.38 -5.66
C THR A 805 24.09 -15.50 -6.70
N ASN A 806 24.95 -16.50 -6.44
CA ASN A 806 25.41 -17.45 -7.48
C ASN A 806 25.95 -18.81 -7.00
N GLY A 807 25.95 -19.11 -5.71
CA GLY A 807 26.45 -20.39 -5.17
C GLY A 807 27.97 -20.58 -5.19
N SER A 808 28.73 -19.57 -5.64
CA SER A 808 30.20 -19.61 -5.53
C SER A 808 30.64 -19.58 -4.07
N GLN A 809 31.78 -20.20 -3.77
CA GLN A 809 32.30 -20.30 -2.41
C GLN A 809 33.08 -19.03 -2.06
N VAL A 810 32.55 -18.24 -1.13
CA VAL A 810 33.13 -16.95 -0.71
C VAL A 810 34.10 -17.10 0.46
N ALA A 811 33.91 -18.11 1.30
CA ALA A 811 34.88 -18.51 2.33
C ALA A 811 34.98 -20.05 2.42
N ALA A 812 36.18 -20.56 2.72
CA ALA A 812 36.39 -21.98 2.99
C ALA A 812 35.88 -22.41 4.37
N ARG A 813 35.89 -21.49 5.35
CA ARG A 813 35.31 -21.71 6.67
C ARG A 813 33.79 -21.52 6.63
N LYS A 814 33.06 -22.55 7.04
CA LYS A 814 31.62 -22.48 7.35
C LYS A 814 31.39 -21.96 8.78
N PRO A 815 30.28 -21.24 9.08
CA PRO A 815 29.85 -20.93 10.44
C PRO A 815 29.76 -22.15 11.36
N SER A 816 29.95 -21.95 12.67
CA SER A 816 29.86 -23.05 13.66
C SER A 816 28.45 -23.59 13.84
N SER A 817 27.43 -22.75 13.74
CA SER A 817 26.01 -23.12 13.83
C SER A 817 25.34 -23.23 12.46
N THR A 818 24.13 -23.80 12.45
CA THR A 818 23.19 -23.72 11.31
C THR A 818 21.78 -23.78 11.90
N ASN A 819 21.37 -22.69 12.55
CA ASN A 819 20.11 -22.60 13.30
C ASN A 819 19.42 -21.24 13.06
N PHE A 820 19.44 -20.33 14.02
CA PHE A 820 18.94 -18.97 13.86
C PHE A 820 20.04 -18.01 13.44
N VAL A 821 19.61 -16.86 12.92
CA VAL A 821 20.40 -15.64 12.79
C VAL A 821 19.69 -14.52 13.55
N ILE A 822 20.45 -13.59 14.11
CA ILE A 822 19.97 -12.51 14.99
C ILE A 822 20.76 -11.22 14.75
N TRP A 823 20.12 -10.05 14.61
CA TRP A 823 20.84 -8.77 14.64
C TRP A 823 21.06 -8.35 16.09
N TRP A 824 22.32 -8.39 16.56
CA TRP A 824 22.68 -8.22 17.97
C TRP A 824 23.70 -7.10 18.22
N ASP A 825 24.72 -6.92 17.38
CA ASP A 825 25.81 -5.96 17.65
C ASP A 825 25.53 -4.52 17.17
N GLY A 826 26.51 -3.86 16.56
CA GLY A 826 26.41 -2.48 16.08
C GLY A 826 26.25 -2.34 14.57
N ASP A 827 26.58 -3.38 13.80
CA ASP A 827 26.67 -3.34 12.34
C ASP A 827 25.47 -4.04 11.64
N ALA A 828 25.54 -4.23 10.31
CA ALA A 828 24.45 -4.78 9.50
C ALA A 828 24.56 -6.28 9.21
N GLN A 829 25.75 -6.87 9.38
CA GLN A 829 25.92 -8.32 9.32
C GLN A 829 25.12 -8.93 10.48
N ARG A 830 24.52 -10.08 10.24
CA ARG A 830 23.67 -10.77 11.21
C ARG A 830 24.48 -11.83 11.97
N GLU A 831 24.26 -11.92 13.27
CA GLU A 831 24.96 -12.86 14.14
C GLU A 831 24.33 -14.24 14.06
N LEU A 832 25.10 -15.23 14.47
CA LEU A 832 24.67 -16.61 14.61
C LEU A 832 24.01 -16.82 15.98
N LEU A 833 22.80 -17.37 16.02
CA LEU A 833 22.10 -17.75 17.25
C LEU A 833 21.90 -19.28 17.29
N ASP A 834 22.44 -19.94 18.31
CA ASP A 834 22.26 -21.39 18.53
C ASP A 834 22.35 -21.72 20.03
N ASP A 835 21.62 -22.75 20.45
CA ASP A 835 21.41 -23.13 21.86
C ASP A 835 21.15 -21.93 22.79
N THR A 836 22.17 -21.50 23.54
CA THR A 836 22.12 -20.43 24.54
C THR A 836 23.16 -19.34 24.26
N HIS A 837 23.61 -19.19 23.02
CA HIS A 837 24.70 -18.27 22.68
C HIS A 837 24.53 -17.51 21.36
N ILE A 838 25.23 -16.38 21.27
CA ILE A 838 25.32 -15.52 20.09
C ILE A 838 26.79 -15.37 19.69
N ASP A 839 27.08 -15.60 18.41
CA ASP A 839 28.42 -15.58 17.82
C ASP A 839 28.46 -14.73 16.54
N LYS A 840 29.42 -13.80 16.43
CA LYS A 840 29.71 -13.08 15.17
C LYS A 840 30.55 -13.97 14.26
N TYR A 841 30.19 -14.09 12.99
CA TYR A 841 30.98 -14.88 12.04
C TYR A 841 32.32 -14.23 11.70
N GLY A 842 33.37 -15.05 11.58
CA GLY A 842 34.66 -14.64 11.05
C GLY A 842 35.34 -15.74 10.24
N THR A 843 36.07 -15.37 9.19
CA THR A 843 36.71 -16.34 8.28
C THR A 843 37.82 -17.18 8.94
N SER A 844 38.40 -16.69 10.04
CA SER A 844 39.36 -17.41 10.89
C SER A 844 38.74 -18.17 12.07
N GLY A 845 37.48 -17.88 12.41
CA GLY A 845 36.80 -18.34 13.63
C GLY A 845 35.63 -17.42 13.97
N ASP A 846 34.62 -17.94 14.67
CA ASP A 846 33.52 -17.11 15.19
C ASP A 846 33.94 -16.44 16.52
N THR A 847 33.33 -15.29 16.82
CA THR A 847 33.58 -14.52 18.04
C THR A 847 32.35 -14.52 18.95
N ARG A 848 32.49 -15.08 20.14
CA ARG A 848 31.42 -15.19 21.15
C ARG A 848 31.05 -13.82 21.71
N LEU A 849 29.80 -13.38 21.45
CA LEU A 849 29.27 -12.11 21.97
C LEU A 849 28.47 -12.30 23.27
N LEU A 850 27.68 -13.37 23.34
CA LEU A 850 26.87 -13.73 24.52
C LEU A 850 26.88 -15.24 24.74
N THR A 851 27.06 -15.67 25.99
CA THR A 851 26.63 -17.01 26.46
C THR A 851 25.64 -16.80 27.61
N GLY A 852 24.41 -17.29 27.46
CA GLY A 852 23.38 -17.25 28.49
C GLY A 852 23.78 -18.08 29.70
N SER A 853 23.53 -17.56 30.90
CA SER A 853 23.90 -18.21 32.17
C SER A 853 22.66 -18.44 33.03
N GLY A 854 22.45 -19.67 33.50
CA GLY A 854 21.24 -20.07 34.24
C GLY A 854 19.97 -20.12 33.37
N VAL A 855 20.12 -20.17 32.04
CA VAL A 855 19.05 -20.34 31.06
C VAL A 855 19.21 -21.66 30.31
N ALA A 856 18.25 -22.00 29.44
CA ALA A 856 18.33 -23.17 28.58
C ALA A 856 17.52 -22.96 27.29
N SER A 857 18.00 -23.58 26.20
CA SER A 857 17.29 -23.67 24.93
C SER A 857 16.07 -24.62 25.01
N ASN A 858 15.34 -24.68 23.91
CA ASN A 858 14.12 -25.47 23.73
C ASN A 858 14.25 -26.50 22.61
N ASN A 859 13.28 -27.41 22.56
CA ASN A 859 13.06 -28.35 21.45
C ASN A 859 14.24 -29.32 21.17
N GLY A 860 15.00 -29.65 22.20
CA GLY A 860 16.04 -30.69 22.16
C GLY A 860 17.20 -30.30 21.26
N THR A 861 17.53 -31.16 20.28
CA THR A 861 18.60 -30.86 19.31
C THR A 861 18.24 -29.73 18.34
N LYS A 862 16.98 -29.24 18.30
CA LYS A 862 16.63 -28.00 17.60
C LYS A 862 17.19 -26.77 18.31
N ALA A 863 17.45 -26.84 19.61
CA ALA A 863 18.21 -25.88 20.39
C ALA A 863 17.74 -24.42 20.19
N THR A 864 16.42 -24.22 20.12
CA THR A 864 15.81 -22.93 19.79
C THR A 864 15.74 -22.01 21.01
N PRO A 865 15.68 -20.68 20.83
CA PRO A 865 15.17 -19.80 21.87
C PRO A 865 13.67 -20.06 22.12
N ALA A 866 13.12 -19.48 23.19
CA ALA A 866 11.67 -19.39 23.35
C ALA A 866 11.08 -18.39 22.34
N LEU A 867 11.80 -17.30 22.06
CA LEU A 867 11.53 -16.31 20.99
C LEU A 867 12.81 -15.54 20.65
N SER A 868 12.99 -15.14 19.40
CA SER A 868 13.97 -14.13 18.96
C SER A 868 13.24 -13.05 18.14
N ALA A 869 13.20 -11.80 18.61
CA ALA A 869 12.51 -10.69 17.94
C ALA A 869 12.91 -9.31 18.51
N ASP A 870 12.90 -8.27 17.68
CA ASP A 870 12.81 -6.85 18.10
C ASP A 870 11.49 -6.65 18.88
N ILE A 871 11.54 -6.64 20.22
CA ILE A 871 10.35 -6.45 21.06
C ILE A 871 10.49 -5.27 22.02
N LEU A 872 11.70 -4.76 22.20
CA LEU A 872 12.09 -3.64 23.07
C LEU A 872 13.26 -2.90 22.43
N GLY A 873 13.72 -1.81 23.04
CA GLY A 873 14.95 -1.15 22.59
C GLY A 873 14.87 -0.58 21.17
N ASP A 874 16.00 -0.58 20.45
CA ASP A 874 16.10 -0.12 19.07
C ASP A 874 15.92 -1.29 18.07
N TRP A 875 16.30 -1.11 16.80
CA TRP A 875 15.97 -2.02 15.68
C TRP A 875 16.50 -3.47 15.76
N ARG A 876 17.19 -3.83 16.85
CA ARG A 876 17.91 -5.10 17.02
C ARG A 876 17.06 -6.07 17.82
N GLU A 877 17.41 -7.34 17.73
CA GLU A 877 16.54 -8.42 18.18
C GLU A 877 16.87 -8.83 19.62
N GLU A 878 15.89 -8.78 20.51
CA GLU A 878 15.98 -9.49 21.79
C GLU A 878 15.96 -11.01 21.54
N VAL A 879 16.65 -11.74 22.41
CA VAL A 879 16.48 -13.19 22.54
C VAL A 879 15.88 -13.53 23.91
N ILE A 880 14.87 -14.39 23.90
CA ILE A 880 14.21 -14.89 25.10
C ILE A 880 14.56 -16.37 25.28
N TRP A 881 15.16 -16.70 26.41
CA TRP A 881 15.31 -18.09 26.87
C TRP A 881 14.62 -18.27 28.21
N ARG A 882 14.05 -19.45 28.45
CA ARG A 882 13.63 -19.85 29.80
C ARG A 882 14.84 -19.99 30.74
N THR A 883 14.66 -19.72 32.04
CA THR A 883 15.63 -20.14 33.05
C THR A 883 15.73 -21.67 33.07
N SER A 884 16.88 -22.23 33.46
CA SER A 884 17.10 -23.69 33.44
C SER A 884 16.12 -24.45 34.36
N ASP A 885 15.55 -23.76 35.36
CA ASP A 885 14.53 -24.27 36.29
C ASP A 885 13.07 -23.92 35.89
N ASN A 886 12.88 -23.23 34.75
CA ASN A 886 11.61 -22.78 34.18
C ASN A 886 10.83 -21.75 35.05
N ARG A 887 11.45 -21.09 36.02
CA ARG A 887 10.80 -20.06 36.86
C ARG A 887 10.66 -18.70 36.21
N ALA A 888 11.40 -18.39 35.15
CA ALA A 888 11.23 -17.16 34.39
C ALA A 888 11.49 -17.37 32.90
N LEU A 889 10.97 -16.47 32.07
CA LEU A 889 11.57 -16.17 30.77
C LEU A 889 12.57 -15.03 30.97
N ARG A 890 13.83 -15.24 30.59
CA ARG A 890 14.86 -14.21 30.57
C ARG A 890 14.93 -13.59 29.19
N ILE A 891 14.56 -12.32 29.12
CA ILE A 891 14.77 -11.48 27.94
C ILE A 891 16.21 -10.97 28.01
N TYR A 892 16.98 -11.15 26.95
CA TYR A 892 18.30 -10.54 26.74
C TYR A 892 18.20 -9.48 25.65
N SER A 893 18.74 -8.29 25.91
CA SER A 893 18.85 -7.19 24.95
C SER A 893 20.28 -6.67 24.89
N THR A 894 20.72 -6.24 23.71
CA THR A 894 22.09 -5.79 23.44
C THR A 894 22.44 -4.48 24.13
N THR A 895 23.68 -4.37 24.63
CA THR A 895 24.25 -3.11 25.12
C THR A 895 25.24 -2.48 24.15
N ASP A 896 25.46 -3.09 22.98
CA ASP A 896 26.41 -2.57 22.00
C ASP A 896 25.92 -1.28 21.32
N SER A 897 26.84 -0.53 20.71
CA SER A 897 26.57 0.75 20.06
C SER A 897 26.39 0.59 18.56
N THR A 898 25.17 0.79 18.06
CA THR A 898 24.88 0.82 16.62
C THR A 898 24.96 2.23 16.04
N SER A 899 25.27 2.31 14.74
CA SER A 899 25.17 3.54 13.94
C SER A 899 23.99 3.51 12.95
N ILE A 900 23.30 2.37 12.88
CA ILE A 900 22.11 2.15 12.05
C ILE A 900 20.89 2.72 12.80
N SER A 901 20.01 3.39 12.05
CA SER A 901 18.77 3.97 12.57
C SER A 901 17.65 3.71 11.57
N ARG A 902 16.65 2.96 12.02
CA ARG A 902 15.52 2.47 11.23
C ARG A 902 14.34 2.14 12.17
N PRO A 903 13.09 2.17 11.69
CA PRO A 903 11.93 1.73 12.48
C PRO A 903 12.06 0.29 12.97
N SER A 904 11.43 -0.04 14.11
CA SER A 904 11.36 -1.41 14.66
C SER A 904 10.97 -2.43 13.59
N LEU A 905 11.65 -3.58 13.57
CA LEU A 905 11.39 -4.68 12.64
C LEU A 905 9.96 -5.22 12.75
N MET A 906 9.31 -5.09 13.91
CA MET A 906 7.89 -5.46 14.09
C MET A 906 6.90 -4.56 13.35
N GLN A 907 7.37 -3.50 12.68
CA GLN A 907 6.57 -2.69 11.76
C GLN A 907 6.96 -2.92 10.27
N ASP A 908 7.80 -3.91 9.98
CA ASP A 908 7.84 -4.57 8.67
C ASP A 908 6.82 -5.72 8.63
N ARG A 909 6.04 -5.84 7.54
CA ARG A 909 4.94 -6.83 7.47
C ARG A 909 5.47 -8.26 7.51
N GLN A 910 6.50 -8.56 6.71
CA GLN A 910 7.05 -9.91 6.55
C GLN A 910 7.71 -10.39 7.85
N TYR A 911 8.51 -9.53 8.47
CA TYR A 911 9.11 -9.81 9.78
C TYR A 911 8.05 -10.02 10.87
N ARG A 912 7.04 -9.14 10.95
CA ARG A 912 6.00 -9.24 11.99
C ARG A 912 5.15 -10.50 11.89
N VAL A 913 4.81 -10.95 10.66
CA VAL A 913 4.14 -12.24 10.48
C VAL A 913 5.09 -13.43 10.70
N ALA A 914 6.40 -13.26 10.47
CA ALA A 914 7.39 -14.27 10.83
C ALA A 914 7.53 -14.46 12.34
N VAL A 915 7.46 -13.39 13.14
CA VAL A 915 7.39 -13.47 14.61
C VAL A 915 6.07 -14.12 15.08
N ALA A 916 4.98 -14.00 14.31
CA ALA A 916 3.75 -14.74 14.58
C ALA A 916 3.91 -16.25 14.28
N TRP A 917 4.50 -16.64 13.15
CA TRP A 917 4.71 -18.06 12.82
C TRP A 917 5.93 -18.71 13.48
N GLN A 918 6.81 -17.98 14.17
CA GLN A 918 8.07 -18.50 14.73
C GLN A 918 7.91 -19.73 15.65
N ASN A 919 6.79 -19.87 16.36
CA ASN A 919 6.49 -21.03 17.21
C ASN A 919 6.07 -22.31 16.45
N THR A 920 5.98 -22.23 15.12
CA THR A 920 5.36 -23.27 14.30
C THR A 920 6.31 -24.44 14.05
N ALA A 921 6.03 -25.57 14.68
CA ALA A 921 6.71 -26.86 14.48
C ALA A 921 8.24 -26.84 14.60
N TYR A 922 9.01 -26.59 13.53
CA TYR A 922 10.45 -26.34 13.63
C TYR A 922 10.75 -24.86 13.37
N ASN A 923 10.86 -24.10 14.46
CA ASN A 923 11.10 -22.65 14.50
C ASN A 923 12.21 -22.25 13.51
N GLN A 924 12.04 -21.14 12.78
CA GLN A 924 13.06 -20.52 11.92
C GLN A 924 13.24 -19.04 12.31
N PRO A 925 14.40 -18.42 12.05
CA PRO A 925 14.58 -16.99 12.30
C PRO A 925 13.65 -16.14 11.42
N PRO A 926 13.19 -14.97 11.91
CA PRO A 926 12.36 -14.05 11.14
C PRO A 926 13.21 -13.30 10.09
N HIS A 927 12.61 -12.99 8.94
CA HIS A 927 13.25 -12.25 7.84
C HIS A 927 12.35 -11.10 7.39
N PRO A 928 12.87 -9.86 7.28
CA PRO A 928 12.12 -8.72 6.77
C PRO A 928 12.05 -8.69 5.23
N SER A 929 11.22 -7.80 4.69
CA SER A 929 11.03 -7.61 3.24
C SER A 929 12.18 -6.91 2.48
N PHE A 930 13.35 -6.71 3.11
CA PHE A 930 14.49 -5.94 2.60
C PHE A 930 15.80 -6.39 3.27
N ALA A 931 16.94 -6.20 2.60
CA ALA A 931 18.26 -6.33 3.23
C ALA A 931 18.62 -5.12 4.12
N ILE A 932 19.34 -5.36 5.21
CA ILE A 932 19.94 -4.31 6.07
C ILE A 932 21.38 -4.01 5.58
N THR A 933 21.84 -2.76 5.70
CA THR A 933 23.19 -2.36 5.26
C THR A 933 23.84 -1.37 6.22
N ASN A 934 25.18 -1.37 6.27
CA ASN A 934 26.03 -0.55 7.15
C ASN A 934 25.99 0.98 6.92
N THR A 935 24.98 1.49 6.21
CA THR A 935 24.96 2.87 5.71
C THR A 935 24.38 3.84 6.75
N ALA A 936 25.16 4.14 7.79
CA ALA A 936 24.80 5.10 8.84
C ALA A 936 24.51 6.51 8.29
N VAL A 937 23.52 7.19 8.88
CA VAL A 937 23.02 8.49 8.39
C VAL A 937 23.58 9.67 9.21
N THR A 938 24.74 10.24 8.85
CA THR A 938 24.99 11.69 8.96
C THR A 938 26.28 12.21 8.27
N ASN A 939 26.12 13.30 7.52
CA ASN A 939 26.95 14.51 7.38
C ASN A 939 28.50 14.49 7.51
N THR A 940 29.14 15.22 6.59
CA THR A 940 30.33 16.04 6.88
C THR A 940 30.27 17.35 6.07
N ALA A 941 30.87 18.43 6.56
CA ALA A 941 30.89 19.73 5.89
C ALA A 941 32.28 20.38 5.99
N VAL A 942 32.82 20.84 4.85
CA VAL A 942 34.09 21.60 4.75
C VAL A 942 33.92 22.73 3.72
N THR A 943 34.72 23.78 3.86
CA THR A 943 34.57 25.11 3.23
C THR A 943 35.10 25.23 1.81
N THR A 944 34.78 26.36 1.19
CA THR A 944 35.09 26.80 -0.18
C THR A 944 36.57 26.96 -0.51
N GLU A 945 36.99 26.50 -1.70
CA GLU A 945 37.42 27.40 -2.79
C GLU A 945 37.26 26.72 -4.17
N ALA A 946 37.69 27.37 -5.27
CA ALA A 946 37.00 27.25 -6.57
C ALA A 946 37.74 26.52 -7.72
N ALA A 947 36.94 26.20 -8.75
CA ALA A 947 37.32 26.07 -10.17
C ALA A 947 38.00 24.78 -10.68
N THR A 948 37.32 23.64 -10.54
CA THR A 948 37.01 22.78 -11.71
C THR A 948 35.54 22.35 -11.65
N LEU A 949 34.89 22.13 -12.81
CA LEU A 949 33.47 21.76 -12.88
C LEU A 949 33.28 20.28 -12.52
N ALA A 950 33.18 20.00 -11.22
CA ALA A 950 32.87 18.68 -10.71
C ALA A 950 31.43 18.26 -11.05
N ALA A 951 31.27 17.00 -11.45
CA ALA A 951 29.97 16.40 -11.68
C ALA A 951 29.17 16.29 -10.37
N GLY A 952 27.90 16.70 -10.39
CA GLY A 952 27.03 16.61 -9.22
C GLY A 952 26.35 15.23 -9.12
N GLY A 953 26.20 14.75 -7.88
CA GLY A 953 25.59 13.46 -7.57
C GLY A 953 24.08 13.50 -7.29
N GLY A 954 23.40 14.64 -7.50
CA GLY A 954 21.96 14.79 -7.34
C GLY A 954 21.46 15.15 -5.94
N GLN A 955 22.31 15.17 -4.91
CA GLN A 955 21.94 15.51 -3.52
C GLN A 955 21.29 16.92 -3.42
N PRO A 956 20.46 17.25 -2.41
CA PRO A 956 19.77 18.55 -2.38
C PRO A 956 20.67 19.79 -2.36
N ASN A 957 21.89 19.65 -1.82
CA ASN A 957 22.92 20.69 -1.83
C ASN A 957 23.78 20.73 -3.13
N ASP A 958 23.49 19.86 -4.12
CA ASP A 958 24.13 19.87 -5.43
C ASP A 958 23.87 21.21 -6.15
N THR A 959 24.94 21.92 -6.48
CA THR A 959 24.89 23.28 -7.04
C THR A 959 24.30 23.33 -8.46
N ASN A 960 24.10 22.18 -9.11
CA ASN A 960 23.41 22.05 -10.39
C ASN A 960 21.88 22.08 -10.25
N LEU A 961 21.33 21.85 -9.06
CA LEU A 961 19.88 21.86 -8.79
C LEU A 961 19.38 23.28 -8.52
N GLN A 962 18.30 23.66 -9.21
CA GLN A 962 17.67 24.97 -9.10
C GLN A 962 16.29 24.87 -8.45
N TYR A 963 16.18 25.40 -7.23
CA TYR A 963 14.92 25.50 -6.49
C TYR A 963 14.23 26.84 -6.78
N TYR A 964 12.89 26.82 -6.84
CA TYR A 964 12.02 27.96 -7.05
C TYR A 964 10.90 27.96 -6.00
N GLY A 965 10.58 29.15 -5.49
CA GLY A 965 9.73 29.30 -4.30
C GLY A 965 10.53 29.28 -3.00
N ARG A 966 9.80 29.25 -1.88
CA ARG A 966 10.39 29.33 -0.54
C ARG A 966 10.69 27.93 -0.01
N TRP A 967 11.97 27.57 -0.06
CA TRP A 967 12.47 26.28 0.44
C TRP A 967 13.30 26.48 1.69
N ASN A 968 12.97 25.76 2.76
CA ASN A 968 13.84 25.63 3.92
C ASN A 968 14.97 24.65 3.57
N ARG A 969 16.21 25.06 3.83
CA ARG A 969 17.45 24.36 3.46
C ARG A 969 18.35 24.04 4.66
N SER A 970 17.80 24.12 5.89
CA SER A 970 18.55 23.85 7.12
C SER A 970 19.12 22.42 7.20
N ASN A 971 18.49 21.46 6.53
CA ASN A 971 18.97 20.09 6.39
C ASN A 971 19.59 19.89 5.00
N ALA A 972 20.90 19.67 4.93
CA ALA A 972 21.62 19.50 3.66
C ALA A 972 21.17 18.26 2.86
N SER A 973 20.60 17.27 3.53
CA SER A 973 20.10 16.01 2.93
C SER A 973 18.64 16.09 2.50
N TYR A 974 17.91 17.15 2.87
CA TYR A 974 16.46 17.26 2.69
C TYR A 974 15.97 18.72 2.67
N TYR A 975 15.55 19.23 1.51
CA TYR A 975 14.99 20.59 1.39
C TYR A 975 13.47 20.58 1.38
N TRP A 976 12.84 21.37 2.25
CA TRP A 976 11.39 21.43 2.43
C TRP A 976 10.75 22.63 1.73
N MET A 977 9.63 22.42 1.05
CA MET A 977 8.90 23.48 0.33
C MET A 977 7.80 24.09 1.21
N GLY A 978 8.04 25.28 1.75
CA GLY A 978 7.17 25.90 2.76
C GLY A 978 5.85 26.50 2.23
N TRP A 979 5.78 26.81 0.93
CA TRP A 979 4.64 27.49 0.30
C TRP A 979 4.31 26.90 -1.09
N ALA A 980 3.04 26.97 -1.47
CA ALA A 980 2.49 26.26 -2.62
C ALA A 980 3.18 26.60 -3.95
N GLY A 981 3.18 25.66 -4.89
CA GLY A 981 3.67 25.89 -6.25
C GLY A 981 5.18 26.20 -6.33
N GLY A 982 5.96 25.86 -5.32
CA GLY A 982 7.41 25.71 -5.47
C GLY A 982 7.75 24.46 -6.30
N TYR A 983 8.99 24.41 -6.81
CA TYR A 983 9.53 23.26 -7.53
C TYR A 983 11.07 23.30 -7.58
N VAL A 984 11.69 22.19 -7.95
CA VAL A 984 13.13 22.05 -8.25
C VAL A 984 13.32 21.58 -9.68
N GLU A 985 14.40 22.02 -10.32
CA GLU A 985 14.82 21.58 -11.65
C GLU A 985 16.32 21.26 -11.72
N ALA A 986 16.72 20.35 -12.62
CA ALA A 986 18.11 20.07 -12.96
C ALA A 986 18.24 19.52 -14.39
N ALA A 987 19.46 19.52 -14.93
CA ALA A 987 19.82 18.64 -16.03
C ALA A 987 20.62 17.45 -15.50
N PHE A 988 20.53 16.30 -16.16
CA PHE A 988 21.23 15.07 -15.74
C PHE A 988 21.56 14.17 -16.94
N THR A 989 22.54 13.30 -16.79
CA THR A 989 22.83 12.20 -17.73
C THR A 989 22.44 10.85 -17.11
N GLY A 990 22.07 9.89 -17.95
CA GLY A 990 21.72 8.53 -17.52
C GLY A 990 20.44 7.98 -18.16
N SER A 991 20.33 6.66 -18.25
CA SER A 991 19.16 5.96 -18.81
C SER A 991 17.94 5.93 -17.88
N SER A 992 18.08 6.43 -16.65
CA SER A 992 17.02 6.58 -15.67
C SER A 992 17.25 7.78 -14.74
N ILE A 993 16.17 8.20 -14.09
CA ILE A 993 16.11 9.25 -13.09
C ILE A 993 15.06 8.90 -12.03
N GLY A 994 15.41 9.09 -10.76
CA GLY A 994 14.51 9.04 -9.62
C GLY A 994 14.64 10.29 -8.75
N VAL A 995 13.85 10.34 -7.68
CA VAL A 995 13.96 11.32 -6.59
C VAL A 995 13.90 10.58 -5.27
N LYS A 996 14.82 10.90 -4.36
CA LYS A 996 14.72 10.51 -2.97
C LYS A 996 13.70 11.44 -2.31
N GLN A 997 12.59 10.87 -1.90
CA GLN A 997 11.50 11.54 -1.20
C GLN A 997 11.60 11.19 0.29
N ARG A 998 11.36 12.16 1.19
CA ARG A 998 11.49 11.94 2.64
C ARG A 998 10.34 11.07 3.17
N ASN A 999 9.24 11.66 3.62
CA ASN A 999 8.02 10.94 3.97
C ASN A 999 6.98 11.04 2.83
N ALA A 1000 5.84 10.36 2.98
CA ALA A 1000 4.84 10.22 1.93
C ALA A 1000 4.26 11.56 1.45
N ILE A 1001 4.21 11.78 0.13
CA ILE A 1001 3.44 12.89 -0.47
C ILE A 1001 3.03 12.63 -1.93
N ASP A 1002 2.00 13.34 -2.39
CA ASP A 1002 1.76 13.58 -3.81
C ASP A 1002 2.84 14.52 -4.41
N LEU A 1003 3.86 13.95 -5.05
CA LEU A 1003 4.79 14.70 -5.89
C LEU A 1003 4.40 14.60 -7.37
N TYR A 1004 4.70 15.65 -8.14
CA TYR A 1004 4.68 15.61 -9.59
C TYR A 1004 6.10 15.75 -10.13
N TYR A 1005 6.30 15.34 -11.38
CA TYR A 1005 7.54 15.58 -12.10
C TYR A 1005 7.30 15.75 -13.61
N SER A 1006 8.30 16.27 -14.31
CA SER A 1006 8.40 16.28 -15.77
C SER A 1006 9.84 15.92 -16.15
N VAL A 1007 10.01 15.10 -17.19
CA VAL A 1007 11.31 14.84 -17.82
C VAL A 1007 11.24 15.32 -19.25
N ASP A 1008 12.24 16.08 -19.70
CA ASP A 1008 12.37 16.66 -21.05
C ASP A 1008 11.15 17.49 -21.51
N GLY A 1009 10.45 18.15 -20.58
CA GLY A 1009 9.27 18.95 -20.89
C GLY A 1009 8.01 18.14 -21.22
N LYS A 1010 8.02 16.81 -20.98
CA LYS A 1010 6.82 15.96 -21.08
C LYS A 1010 5.71 16.45 -20.13
N PRO A 1011 4.42 16.21 -20.43
CA PRO A 1011 3.30 16.60 -19.55
C PRO A 1011 3.50 16.11 -18.12
N LEU A 1012 3.03 16.88 -17.13
CA LEU A 1012 3.28 16.62 -15.71
C LEU A 1012 2.81 15.21 -15.30
N GLN A 1013 3.78 14.37 -14.96
CA GLN A 1013 3.58 13.03 -14.44
C GLN A 1013 3.46 13.09 -12.92
N TRP A 1014 2.80 12.10 -12.32
CA TRP A 1014 2.56 12.07 -10.88
C TRP A 1014 3.13 10.83 -10.22
N ARG A 1015 3.44 10.98 -8.93
CA ARG A 1015 3.72 9.93 -7.96
C ARG A 1015 2.93 10.30 -6.70
N ARG A 1016 1.93 9.49 -6.37
CA ARG A 1016 0.94 9.80 -5.32
C ARG A 1016 1.28 9.01 -4.07
N ASN A 1017 1.16 9.63 -2.90
CA ASN A 1017 1.54 9.07 -1.59
C ASN A 1017 2.93 8.42 -1.54
N VAL A 1018 3.94 8.96 -2.25
CA VAL A 1018 5.26 8.31 -2.35
C VAL A 1018 6.25 8.81 -1.31
N SER A 1019 7.09 7.90 -0.84
CA SER A 1019 8.24 8.09 0.06
C SER A 1019 9.46 7.32 -0.48
N GLY A 1020 10.63 7.48 0.14
CA GLY A 1020 11.83 6.70 -0.20
C GLY A 1020 12.37 6.98 -1.60
N ASN A 1021 12.91 5.95 -2.26
CA ASN A 1021 13.60 6.08 -3.55
C ASN A 1021 12.61 5.98 -4.73
N VAL A 1022 12.02 7.11 -5.13
CA VAL A 1022 10.94 7.18 -6.12
C VAL A 1022 11.50 7.25 -7.55
N THR A 1023 11.47 6.15 -8.28
CA THR A 1023 11.81 6.14 -9.72
C THR A 1023 10.84 7.01 -10.53
N LEU A 1024 11.37 7.98 -11.27
CA LEU A 1024 10.62 8.95 -12.07
C LEU A 1024 10.55 8.55 -13.55
N ALA A 1025 11.68 8.22 -14.17
CA ALA A 1025 11.71 7.69 -15.53
C ALA A 1025 12.86 6.69 -15.74
N THR A 1026 12.67 5.77 -16.67
CA THR A 1026 13.63 4.74 -17.11
C THR A 1026 13.56 4.61 -18.63
N GLY A 1027 14.53 3.93 -19.24
CA GLY A 1027 14.58 3.75 -20.70
C GLY A 1027 14.85 5.06 -21.46
N LEU A 1028 15.52 6.02 -20.83
CA LEU A 1028 15.95 7.26 -21.47
C LEU A 1028 17.07 6.99 -22.47
N SER A 1029 17.09 7.76 -23.56
CA SER A 1029 18.14 7.73 -24.58
C SER A 1029 19.50 8.15 -24.02
N SER A 1030 20.59 7.80 -24.68
CA SER A 1030 21.90 8.37 -24.36
C SER A 1030 21.93 9.88 -24.62
N GLY A 1031 22.14 10.68 -23.57
CA GLY A 1031 22.24 12.14 -23.67
C GLY A 1031 22.07 12.85 -22.31
N THR A 1032 21.92 14.17 -22.38
CA THR A 1032 21.57 15.02 -21.24
C THR A 1032 20.08 15.34 -21.26
N HIS A 1033 19.39 14.95 -20.20
CA HIS A 1033 17.97 15.14 -19.95
C HIS A 1033 17.73 16.31 -19.00
N LYS A 1034 16.47 16.76 -18.87
CA LYS A 1034 16.07 17.73 -17.84
C LYS A 1034 14.93 17.19 -17.00
N VAL A 1035 14.99 17.40 -15.69
CA VAL A 1035 13.91 17.04 -14.75
C VAL A 1035 13.39 18.29 -14.02
N ARG A 1036 12.07 18.34 -13.81
CA ARG A 1036 11.37 19.26 -12.87
C ARG A 1036 10.57 18.42 -11.88
N ILE A 1037 10.59 18.75 -10.59
CA ILE A 1037 9.84 18.06 -9.50
C ILE A 1037 9.21 19.07 -8.55
N GLY A 1038 8.06 18.77 -7.96
CA GLY A 1038 7.49 19.54 -6.84
C GLY A 1038 6.23 18.89 -6.23
N TYR A 1039 5.56 19.58 -5.31
CA TYR A 1039 4.65 18.94 -4.34
C TYR A 1039 3.23 19.50 -4.28
N ARG A 1040 2.25 18.61 -4.12
CA ARG A 1040 0.83 18.97 -4.03
C ARG A 1040 0.37 19.24 -2.59
N GLU A 1041 -0.30 20.37 -2.44
CA GLU A 1041 -1.08 20.73 -1.26
C GLU A 1041 -2.47 20.04 -1.27
N ARG A 1042 -3.00 19.67 -0.08
CA ARG A 1042 -4.41 19.32 0.08
C ARG A 1042 -5.09 20.17 1.17
N ALA A 1043 -5.75 21.24 0.71
CA ALA A 1043 -6.80 21.98 1.43
C ALA A 1043 -6.31 22.87 2.59
N GLY A 1044 -5.36 23.77 2.29
CA GLY A 1044 -4.79 24.71 3.25
C GLY A 1044 -3.67 24.08 4.09
N SER A 1045 -3.13 22.96 3.62
CA SER A 1045 -1.98 22.30 4.23
C SER A 1045 -1.38 21.28 3.27
N TYR A 1046 -0.10 20.99 3.42
CA TYR A 1046 0.47 19.77 2.85
C TYR A 1046 0.03 18.59 3.71
N THR A 1047 -0.89 17.78 3.18
CA THR A 1047 -1.10 16.43 3.71
C THR A 1047 0.01 15.56 3.13
N GLY A 1048 0.95 15.15 3.97
CA GLY A 1048 2.21 14.58 3.52
C GLY A 1048 3.33 15.62 3.45
N ASP A 1049 4.52 15.16 3.12
CA ASP A 1049 5.79 15.83 3.42
C ASP A 1049 6.49 16.38 2.16
N PRO A 1050 6.43 17.70 1.85
CA PRO A 1050 6.92 18.26 0.59
C PRO A 1050 8.43 18.51 0.65
N VAL A 1051 9.18 17.43 0.84
CA VAL A 1051 10.62 17.44 1.14
C VAL A 1051 11.42 16.63 0.12
N PHE A 1052 12.28 17.35 -0.59
CA PHE A 1052 13.15 16.82 -1.62
C PHE A 1052 14.48 16.36 -1.02
N GLY A 1053 14.79 15.06 -1.15
CA GLY A 1053 15.99 14.40 -0.63
C GLY A 1053 17.08 14.11 -1.66
N GLY A 1054 16.93 14.58 -2.91
CA GLY A 1054 17.94 14.41 -3.97
C GLY A 1054 17.40 13.72 -5.21
N LEU A 1055 18.10 13.84 -6.34
CA LEU A 1055 17.92 13.02 -7.52
C LEU A 1055 18.65 11.69 -7.36
N ILE A 1056 18.08 10.63 -7.96
CA ILE A 1056 18.68 9.31 -8.04
C ILE A 1056 19.04 9.08 -9.51
N LEU A 1057 20.33 9.00 -9.81
CA LEU A 1057 20.81 8.88 -11.19
C LEU A 1057 21.08 7.41 -11.55
N ALA A 1058 21.02 7.06 -12.84
CA ALA A 1058 21.55 5.80 -13.32
C ALA A 1058 23.05 5.67 -12.99
N SER A 1059 23.59 4.44 -12.96
CA SER A 1059 25.03 4.24 -12.76
C SER A 1059 25.87 4.99 -13.81
N GLY A 1060 26.85 5.76 -13.36
CA GLY A 1060 27.64 6.68 -14.20
C GLY A 1060 26.94 7.98 -14.61
N GLY A 1061 25.67 8.17 -14.24
CA GLY A 1061 24.89 9.39 -14.47
C GLY A 1061 25.32 10.53 -13.54
N GLN A 1062 25.22 11.77 -14.04
CA GLN A 1062 25.72 12.98 -13.38
C GLN A 1062 24.77 14.16 -13.61
N THR A 1063 24.64 15.08 -12.64
CA THR A 1063 23.88 16.33 -12.85
C THR A 1063 24.70 17.39 -13.57
N SER A 1064 24.01 18.37 -14.16
CA SER A 1064 24.59 19.56 -14.76
C SER A 1064 23.63 20.77 -14.64
N ALA A 1065 24.19 21.96 -14.55
CA ALA A 1065 23.43 23.18 -14.29
C ALA A 1065 22.50 23.54 -15.46
N ILE A 1066 21.30 24.03 -15.14
CA ILE A 1066 20.35 24.56 -16.12
C ILE A 1066 20.50 26.07 -16.30
N SER A 1067 20.12 26.56 -17.49
CA SER A 1067 19.88 27.99 -17.69
C SER A 1067 18.69 28.45 -16.84
N ARG A 1068 18.89 29.49 -16.02
CA ARG A 1068 17.88 30.07 -15.14
C ARG A 1068 16.92 30.98 -15.93
N PRO A 1069 15.59 30.93 -15.70
CA PRO A 1069 14.66 31.97 -16.12
C PRO A 1069 15.10 33.35 -15.58
N GLN A 1070 15.02 34.39 -16.41
CA GLN A 1070 15.52 35.72 -16.05
C GLN A 1070 14.67 36.44 -14.99
N LYS A 1071 13.41 36.04 -14.81
CA LYS A 1071 12.42 36.71 -13.94
C LYS A 1071 11.58 35.70 -13.18
N LEU A 1072 11.16 36.08 -11.97
CA LEU A 1072 10.31 35.30 -11.07
C LEU A 1072 9.03 36.08 -10.73
N ILE A 1073 7.89 35.37 -10.66
CA ILE A 1073 6.59 35.89 -10.23
C ILE A 1073 6.19 35.24 -8.90
N GLU A 1074 5.92 36.03 -7.86
CA GLU A 1074 5.32 35.53 -6.61
C GLU A 1074 3.83 35.85 -6.58
N PHE A 1075 2.98 34.84 -6.37
CA PHE A 1075 1.52 35.00 -6.30
C PHE A 1075 1.06 34.85 -4.85
N ILE A 1076 0.44 35.88 -4.28
CA ILE A 1076 0.00 35.93 -2.89
C ILE A 1076 -1.53 35.88 -2.84
N GLY A 1077 -2.12 35.00 -2.04
CA GLY A 1077 -3.57 34.94 -1.96
C GLY A 1077 -4.18 33.86 -1.06
N ASP A 1078 -5.47 33.62 -1.28
CA ASP A 1078 -6.26 32.66 -0.53
C ASP A 1078 -6.36 31.28 -1.22
N SER A 1079 -7.38 30.48 -0.85
CA SER A 1079 -7.71 29.18 -1.44
C SER A 1079 -7.89 29.20 -2.96
N ILE A 1080 -8.25 30.34 -3.57
CA ILE A 1080 -8.34 30.50 -5.03
C ILE A 1080 -6.95 30.56 -5.68
N THR A 1081 -5.96 31.11 -4.99
CA THR A 1081 -4.58 31.23 -5.48
C THR A 1081 -3.84 29.89 -5.35
N VAL A 1082 -4.10 29.15 -4.27
CA VAL A 1082 -3.79 27.72 -4.15
C VAL A 1082 -4.45 26.89 -5.27
N GLY A 1083 -5.69 27.22 -5.62
CA GLY A 1083 -6.53 26.48 -6.58
C GLY A 1083 -7.37 25.36 -5.95
N GLN A 1084 -7.83 25.54 -4.71
CA GLN A 1084 -8.82 24.67 -4.09
C GLN A 1084 -10.17 24.79 -4.80
N PRO A 1085 -11.02 23.74 -4.84
CA PRO A 1085 -10.81 22.39 -4.33
C PRO A 1085 -10.09 21.43 -5.30
N ASN A 1086 -9.56 21.93 -6.43
CA ASN A 1086 -9.21 21.11 -7.60
C ASN A 1086 -8.21 19.97 -7.32
N ALA A 1087 -8.41 18.85 -8.02
CA ALA A 1087 -7.70 17.60 -7.75
C ALA A 1087 -6.18 17.64 -8.05
N ASN A 1088 -5.72 18.61 -8.86
CA ASN A 1088 -4.34 18.76 -9.28
C ASN A 1088 -3.70 20.10 -8.86
N ARG A 1089 -4.32 20.82 -7.92
CA ARG A 1089 -3.70 21.97 -7.24
C ARG A 1089 -2.31 21.60 -6.67
N PRO A 1090 -1.34 22.52 -6.61
CA PRO A 1090 -1.36 23.88 -7.17
C PRO A 1090 -1.14 23.94 -8.70
N PHE A 1091 -0.92 22.82 -9.39
CA PHE A 1091 -0.44 22.79 -10.78
C PHE A 1091 -1.50 23.01 -11.86
N THR A 1092 -2.77 23.09 -11.46
CA THR A 1092 -3.88 23.58 -12.31
C THR A 1092 -4.44 24.93 -11.85
N SER A 1093 -3.86 25.56 -10.82
CA SER A 1093 -4.29 26.88 -10.36
C SER A 1093 -3.80 27.99 -11.29
N TYR A 1094 -4.50 29.13 -11.30
CA TYR A 1094 -4.21 30.20 -12.26
C TYR A 1094 -2.76 30.75 -12.17
N PRO A 1095 -2.10 30.85 -11.00
CA PRO A 1095 -0.68 31.22 -10.91
C PRO A 1095 0.26 30.30 -11.67
N TRP A 1096 0.06 28.98 -11.54
CA TRP A 1096 0.91 27.98 -12.17
C TRP A 1096 0.80 28.02 -13.69
N LEU A 1097 -0.44 28.07 -14.19
CA LEU A 1097 -0.73 28.20 -15.60
C LEU A 1097 -0.15 29.49 -16.19
N THR A 1098 -0.32 30.62 -15.49
CA THR A 1098 0.23 31.93 -15.90
C THR A 1098 1.75 31.90 -16.01
N GLY A 1099 2.45 31.47 -14.95
CA GLY A 1099 3.91 31.39 -14.94
C GLY A 1099 4.47 30.40 -15.96
N ALA A 1100 3.79 29.28 -16.18
CA ALA A 1100 4.16 28.30 -17.20
C ALA A 1100 4.02 28.85 -18.64
N THR A 1101 2.94 29.58 -18.95
CA THR A 1101 2.74 30.19 -20.28
C THR A 1101 3.79 31.28 -20.55
N LEU A 1102 4.08 32.13 -19.58
CA LEU A 1102 5.12 33.17 -19.66
C LEU A 1102 6.56 32.60 -19.63
N LYS A 1103 6.73 31.30 -19.38
CA LYS A 1103 8.03 30.62 -19.17
C LYS A 1103 8.86 31.23 -18.02
N ALA A 1104 8.21 31.97 -17.12
CA ALA A 1104 8.83 32.61 -15.97
C ALA A 1104 8.98 31.61 -14.82
N ALA A 1105 9.95 31.87 -13.93
CA ALA A 1105 9.95 31.23 -12.62
C ALA A 1105 8.71 31.70 -11.83
N HIS A 1106 8.08 30.82 -11.05
CA HIS A 1106 6.87 31.17 -10.33
C HIS A 1106 6.72 30.39 -9.01
N THR A 1107 6.00 30.96 -8.05
CA THR A 1107 5.67 30.36 -6.74
C THR A 1107 4.41 31.00 -6.16
N GLN A 1108 3.75 30.34 -5.20
CA GLN A 1108 2.50 30.79 -4.59
C GLN A 1108 2.65 30.88 -3.07
N VAL A 1109 2.55 32.08 -2.51
CA VAL A 1109 2.49 32.33 -1.05
C VAL A 1109 1.03 32.48 -0.67
N ALA A 1110 0.32 31.35 -0.63
CA ALA A 1110 -1.12 31.30 -0.49
C ALA A 1110 -1.57 30.21 0.47
N GLN A 1111 -2.73 30.42 1.10
CA GLN A 1111 -3.25 29.56 2.17
C GLN A 1111 -4.78 29.42 2.11
N GLY A 1112 -5.28 28.22 2.42
CA GLY A 1112 -6.72 27.94 2.46
C GLY A 1112 -7.45 28.75 3.54
N GLY A 1113 -8.56 29.40 3.18
CA GLY A 1113 -9.33 30.24 4.11
C GLY A 1113 -8.61 31.53 4.56
N ALA A 1114 -7.49 31.89 3.94
CA ALA A 1114 -6.73 33.07 4.33
C ALA A 1114 -7.44 34.39 3.98
N CYS A 1115 -7.21 35.39 4.80
CA CYS A 1115 -7.72 36.75 4.69
C CYS A 1115 -6.57 37.70 4.35
N LEU A 1116 -6.88 38.96 4.02
CA LEU A 1116 -5.89 40.02 4.12
C LEU A 1116 -5.61 40.36 5.59
N VAL A 1117 -6.67 40.54 6.37
CA VAL A 1117 -6.64 40.98 7.78
C VAL A 1117 -6.70 39.79 8.73
N ALA A 1118 -5.92 39.82 9.82
CA ALA A 1118 -5.98 38.80 10.87
C ALA A 1118 -7.17 39.08 11.82
N GLN A 1119 -8.37 38.62 11.44
CA GLN A 1119 -9.59 38.73 12.24
C GLN A 1119 -10.33 37.38 12.22
N ASP A 1120 -10.00 36.50 13.17
CA ASP A 1120 -10.45 35.09 13.23
C ASP A 1120 -10.11 34.25 11.98
N CYS A 1121 -9.17 34.72 11.15
CA CYS A 1121 -8.63 34.06 9.97
C CYS A 1121 -7.15 34.41 9.75
N TRP A 1122 -6.50 33.68 8.84
CA TRP A 1122 -5.06 33.80 8.55
C TRP A 1122 -4.78 35.10 7.78
N GLY A 1123 -4.37 36.16 8.48
CA GLY A 1123 -4.08 37.47 7.88
C GLY A 1123 -2.78 37.50 7.08
N MET A 1124 -2.88 37.48 5.76
CA MET A 1124 -1.73 37.46 4.84
C MET A 1124 -0.87 38.71 4.90
N VAL A 1125 -1.37 39.85 5.43
CA VAL A 1125 -0.53 41.03 5.71
C VAL A 1125 0.66 40.69 6.62
N ASP A 1126 0.48 39.77 7.57
CA ASP A 1126 1.53 39.26 8.48
C ASP A 1126 2.04 37.85 8.12
N TRP A 1127 1.27 37.04 7.37
CA TRP A 1127 1.71 35.71 6.94
C TRP A 1127 2.55 35.70 5.66
N PHE A 1128 2.43 36.66 4.73
CA PHE A 1128 3.21 36.64 3.48
C PHE A 1128 4.74 36.74 3.71
N ARG A 1129 5.19 37.17 4.90
CA ARG A 1129 6.61 37.27 5.24
C ARG A 1129 7.20 35.98 5.82
N ARG A 1130 6.41 34.95 6.13
CA ARG A 1130 6.89 33.69 6.74
C ARG A 1130 7.60 32.80 5.71
N SER A 1131 8.51 31.92 6.17
CA SER A 1131 9.16 30.94 5.27
C SER A 1131 8.19 29.86 4.77
N SER A 1132 7.11 29.61 5.51
CA SER A 1132 6.09 28.60 5.20
C SER A 1132 4.69 28.98 5.69
N ASN A 1133 3.69 28.17 5.31
CA ASN A 1133 2.33 28.24 5.85
C ASN A 1133 2.17 27.59 7.25
N THR A 1134 3.26 27.17 7.91
CA THR A 1134 3.24 26.69 9.31
C THR A 1134 4.12 27.51 10.25
N ALA A 1135 5.07 28.30 9.72
CA ALA A 1135 6.00 29.08 10.52
C ALA A 1135 5.34 30.33 11.14
N THR A 1136 4.99 30.24 12.42
CA THR A 1136 4.28 31.30 13.14
C THR A 1136 5.18 32.46 13.58
N THR A 1137 6.51 32.25 13.66
CA THR A 1137 7.47 33.19 14.28
C THR A 1137 8.62 33.66 13.37
N ASP A 1138 8.98 32.92 12.32
CA ASP A 1138 10.12 33.28 11.45
C ASP A 1138 9.82 34.41 10.46
N ASP A 1139 10.84 34.95 9.80
CA ASP A 1139 10.67 35.78 8.60
C ASP A 1139 11.56 35.23 7.48
N TRP A 1140 10.99 35.10 6.28
CA TRP A 1140 11.67 34.66 5.07
C TRP A 1140 12.78 35.64 4.68
N ASN A 1141 13.96 35.09 4.38
CA ASN A 1141 15.06 35.91 3.87
C ASN A 1141 14.79 36.32 2.40
N PHE A 1142 14.21 37.49 2.21
CA PHE A 1142 13.91 38.09 0.91
C PHE A 1142 15.15 38.41 0.04
N SER A 1143 16.38 38.26 0.52
CA SER A 1143 17.57 38.28 -0.36
C SER A 1143 17.78 36.96 -1.14
N THR A 1144 17.11 35.87 -0.74
CA THR A 1144 17.23 34.54 -1.39
C THR A 1144 16.72 34.53 -2.83
N TYR A 1145 15.72 35.35 -3.15
CA TYR A 1145 15.34 35.71 -4.52
C TYR A 1145 14.63 37.05 -4.51
N GLN A 1146 14.70 37.79 -5.62
CA GLN A 1146 13.91 39.00 -5.86
C GLN A 1146 12.89 38.73 -6.96
N ALA A 1147 11.61 38.97 -6.66
CA ALA A 1147 10.53 38.85 -7.63
C ALA A 1147 10.58 40.02 -8.64
N ALA A 1148 10.31 39.73 -9.91
CA ALA A 1148 10.13 40.75 -10.95
C ALA A 1148 8.68 41.28 -10.97
N ALA A 1149 7.72 40.41 -10.65
CA ALA A 1149 6.33 40.77 -10.42
C ALA A 1149 5.76 40.05 -9.18
N VAL A 1150 4.82 40.70 -8.50
CA VAL A 1150 4.06 40.11 -7.40
C VAL A 1150 2.57 40.30 -7.68
N VAL A 1151 1.78 39.24 -7.62
CA VAL A 1151 0.34 39.27 -7.92
C VAL A 1151 -0.44 38.95 -6.65
N ILE A 1152 -1.35 39.82 -6.23
CA ILE A 1152 -2.10 39.70 -4.97
C ILE A 1152 -3.58 39.51 -5.25
N ASN A 1153 -4.17 38.44 -4.71
CA ASN A 1153 -5.60 38.12 -4.80
C ASN A 1153 -6.12 37.73 -3.40
N LEU A 1154 -6.66 38.71 -2.67
CA LEU A 1154 -7.11 38.63 -1.28
C LEU A 1154 -8.37 39.48 -1.08
N GLY A 1155 -9.14 39.20 -0.02
CA GLY A 1155 -10.45 39.83 0.24
C GLY A 1155 -11.64 38.91 0.01
N THR A 1156 -11.42 37.66 -0.46
CA THR A 1156 -12.52 36.70 -0.59
C THR A 1156 -13.09 36.32 0.77
N ASN A 1157 -12.24 36.02 1.75
CA ASN A 1157 -12.67 35.49 3.05
C ASN A 1157 -12.99 36.58 4.07
N ASP A 1158 -12.30 37.73 4.04
CA ASP A 1158 -12.43 38.85 4.99
C ASP A 1158 -13.87 39.30 5.27
N VAL A 1159 -14.77 39.20 4.29
CA VAL A 1159 -16.20 39.55 4.46
C VAL A 1159 -16.98 38.56 5.31
N GLY A 1160 -16.57 37.28 5.34
CA GLY A 1160 -17.12 36.27 6.25
C GLY A 1160 -16.74 36.52 7.70
N HIS A 1161 -15.64 37.24 7.92
CA HIS A 1161 -15.11 37.61 9.23
C HIS A 1161 -15.53 39.03 9.67
N SER A 1162 -16.41 39.71 8.92
CA SER A 1162 -16.90 41.07 9.20
C SER A 1162 -15.81 42.15 9.27
N VAL A 1163 -14.76 42.04 8.47
CA VAL A 1163 -13.73 43.08 8.35
C VAL A 1163 -14.33 44.34 7.70
N SER A 1164 -14.17 45.51 8.33
CA SER A 1164 -14.70 46.76 7.79
C SER A 1164 -13.94 47.23 6.54
N GLY A 1165 -14.63 47.90 5.60
CA GLY A 1165 -14.00 48.46 4.40
C GLY A 1165 -12.75 49.34 4.69
N PRO A 1166 -12.84 50.32 5.61
CA PRO A 1166 -11.67 51.09 6.05
C PRO A 1166 -10.53 50.23 6.61
N THR A 1167 -10.84 49.22 7.45
CA THR A 1167 -9.84 48.29 8.00
C THR A 1167 -9.15 47.49 6.89
N PHE A 1168 -9.92 46.98 5.92
CA PHE A 1168 -9.41 46.24 4.77
C PHE A 1168 -8.51 47.13 3.90
N GLN A 1169 -8.99 48.32 3.52
CA GLN A 1169 -8.23 49.29 2.72
C GLN A 1169 -6.88 49.65 3.39
N GLN A 1170 -6.88 49.93 4.70
CA GLN A 1170 -5.67 50.26 5.44
C GLN A 1170 -4.67 49.09 5.46
N ASN A 1171 -5.13 47.86 5.70
CA ASN A 1171 -4.28 46.68 5.65
C ASN A 1171 -3.78 46.37 4.24
N TYR A 1172 -4.52 46.73 3.18
CA TYR A 1172 -4.06 46.56 1.80
C TYR A 1172 -2.93 47.55 1.47
N VAL A 1173 -3.01 48.80 1.95
CA VAL A 1173 -1.89 49.76 1.87
C VAL A 1173 -0.64 49.20 2.57
N VAL A 1174 -0.79 48.70 3.80
CA VAL A 1174 0.31 48.07 4.57
C VAL A 1174 0.88 46.84 3.84
N MET A 1175 0.03 46.01 3.24
CA MET A 1175 0.45 44.84 2.46
C MET A 1175 1.29 45.27 1.24
N LEU A 1176 0.83 46.25 0.47
CA LEU A 1176 1.58 46.78 -0.68
C LEU A 1176 2.93 47.39 -0.24
N GLU A 1177 3.00 48.06 0.91
CA GLU A 1177 4.24 48.61 1.48
C GLU A 1177 5.23 47.53 1.93
N ARG A 1178 4.73 46.47 2.56
CA ARG A 1178 5.56 45.32 2.97
C ARG A 1178 6.08 44.55 1.75
N VAL A 1179 5.25 44.33 0.72
CA VAL A 1179 5.66 43.72 -0.57
C VAL A 1179 6.67 44.61 -1.30
N ARG A 1180 6.46 45.93 -1.36
CA ARG A 1180 7.44 46.89 -1.94
C ARG A 1180 8.77 46.86 -1.19
N ARG A 1181 8.77 46.71 0.14
CA ARG A 1181 10.00 46.60 0.95
C ARG A 1181 10.74 45.28 0.71
N ALA A 1182 9.99 44.19 0.57
CA ALA A 1182 10.53 42.87 0.24
C ALA A 1182 11.11 42.81 -1.19
N TYR A 1183 10.45 43.48 -2.15
CA TYR A 1183 10.79 43.47 -3.57
C TYR A 1183 10.82 44.89 -4.16
N PRO A 1184 11.89 45.69 -3.91
CA PRO A 1184 11.93 47.12 -4.27
C PRO A 1184 11.72 47.40 -5.76
N SER A 1185 12.16 46.50 -6.65
CA SER A 1185 12.09 46.67 -8.11
C SER A 1185 10.79 46.16 -8.76
N ALA A 1186 10.00 45.34 -8.06
CA ALA A 1186 8.92 44.54 -8.65
C ALA A 1186 7.73 45.35 -9.17
N GLN A 1187 7.04 44.81 -10.17
CA GLN A 1187 5.70 45.26 -10.58
C GLN A 1187 4.64 44.54 -9.71
N ILE A 1188 3.85 45.29 -8.95
CA ILE A 1188 2.89 44.71 -7.99
C ILE A 1188 1.48 44.83 -8.58
N PHE A 1189 0.80 43.71 -8.79
CA PHE A 1189 -0.52 43.64 -9.41
C PHE A 1189 -1.55 43.17 -8.37
N ALA A 1190 -2.42 44.06 -7.94
CA ALA A 1190 -3.53 43.75 -7.05
C ALA A 1190 -4.78 43.45 -7.88
N MET A 1191 -5.23 42.20 -7.83
CA MET A 1191 -6.41 41.71 -8.53
C MET A 1191 -7.68 42.04 -7.75
N GLY A 1192 -8.74 42.40 -8.48
CA GLY A 1192 -10.09 42.29 -7.93
C GLY A 1192 -10.41 40.84 -7.56
N THR A 1193 -11.20 40.63 -6.51
CA THR A 1193 -11.72 39.29 -6.21
C THR A 1193 -12.83 38.95 -7.19
N PHE A 1194 -12.94 37.68 -7.62
CA PHE A 1194 -13.91 37.25 -8.64
C PHE A 1194 -15.39 37.34 -8.21
N ARG A 1195 -15.67 37.77 -6.97
CA ARG A 1195 -17.01 38.09 -6.45
C ARG A 1195 -17.19 39.58 -6.11
N ASN A 1196 -16.29 40.44 -6.59
CA ASN A 1196 -16.28 41.89 -6.38
C ASN A 1196 -16.27 42.32 -4.89
N ARG A 1197 -15.77 41.45 -4.00
CA ARG A 1197 -15.56 41.74 -2.57
C ARG A 1197 -14.39 42.71 -2.43
N TYR A 1198 -14.61 43.80 -1.68
CA TYR A 1198 -13.65 44.88 -1.42
C TYR A 1198 -13.01 45.51 -2.69
N LEU A 1199 -13.76 45.57 -3.80
CA LEU A 1199 -13.27 46.09 -5.08
C LEU A 1199 -12.94 47.60 -5.02
N PRO A 1200 -13.77 48.48 -4.39
CA PRO A 1200 -13.41 49.89 -4.19
C PRO A 1200 -12.20 50.06 -3.27
N GLU A 1201 -12.16 49.36 -2.14
CA GLU A 1201 -11.10 49.44 -1.13
C GLU A 1201 -9.74 49.04 -1.70
N THR A 1202 -9.69 47.96 -2.48
CA THR A 1202 -8.48 47.52 -3.19
C THR A 1202 -7.98 48.60 -4.16
N ARG A 1203 -8.90 49.19 -4.96
CA ARG A 1203 -8.58 50.26 -5.90
C ARG A 1203 -8.08 51.52 -5.18
N ASN A 1204 -8.70 51.89 -4.06
CA ASN A 1204 -8.30 53.04 -3.23
C ASN A 1204 -6.93 52.84 -2.58
N ALA A 1205 -6.60 51.62 -2.11
CA ALA A 1205 -5.31 51.32 -1.52
C ALA A 1205 -4.16 51.47 -2.54
N ILE A 1206 -4.39 51.02 -3.78
CA ILE A 1206 -3.44 51.19 -4.89
C ILE A 1206 -3.29 52.68 -5.22
N ALA A 1207 -4.41 53.41 -5.35
CA ALA A 1207 -4.38 54.85 -5.60
C ALA A 1207 -3.60 55.61 -4.50
N ALA A 1208 -3.77 55.25 -3.23
CA ALA A 1208 -3.00 55.82 -2.12
C ALA A 1208 -1.50 55.53 -2.25
N ARG A 1209 -1.10 54.31 -2.64
CA ARG A 1209 0.31 53.95 -2.88
C ARG A 1209 0.90 54.68 -4.09
N THR A 1210 0.15 54.84 -5.18
CA THR A 1210 0.58 55.64 -6.35
C THR A 1210 0.70 57.12 -5.99
N SER A 1211 -0.22 57.69 -5.22
CA SER A 1211 -0.12 59.05 -4.69
C SER A 1211 1.06 59.23 -3.73
N ALA A 1212 1.47 58.17 -3.03
CA ALA A 1212 2.70 58.11 -2.22
C ALA A 1212 3.98 57.82 -3.04
N GLY A 1213 3.92 57.93 -4.38
CA GLY A 1213 5.07 57.83 -5.28
C GLY A 1213 5.38 56.44 -5.82
N ASP A 1214 4.59 55.41 -5.49
CA ASP A 1214 4.79 54.05 -6.02
C ASP A 1214 4.21 53.90 -7.43
N SER A 1215 5.03 54.13 -8.45
CA SER A 1215 4.63 54.02 -9.87
C SER A 1215 4.58 52.58 -10.40
N LYS A 1216 4.77 51.58 -9.53
CA LYS A 1216 4.84 50.15 -9.87
C LYS A 1216 3.81 49.31 -9.08
N VAL A 1217 2.67 49.92 -8.73
CA VAL A 1217 1.47 49.22 -8.25
C VAL A 1217 0.34 49.38 -9.27
N HIS A 1218 -0.35 48.27 -9.58
CA HIS A 1218 -1.33 48.17 -10.66
C HIS A 1218 -2.61 47.51 -10.13
N PHE A 1219 -3.77 47.95 -10.63
CA PHE A 1219 -5.05 47.30 -10.36
C PHE A 1219 -5.50 46.47 -11.56
N ILE A 1220 -5.81 45.19 -11.35
CA ILE A 1220 -6.40 44.32 -12.37
C ILE A 1220 -7.89 44.15 -12.06
N ASP A 1221 -8.75 44.74 -12.89
CA ASP A 1221 -10.20 44.56 -12.78
C ASP A 1221 -10.61 43.19 -13.36
N THR A 1222 -11.01 42.28 -12.49
CA THR A 1222 -11.40 40.90 -12.81
C THR A 1222 -12.90 40.74 -13.08
N THR A 1223 -13.67 41.83 -13.10
CA THR A 1223 -15.13 41.79 -13.25
C THR A 1223 -15.52 41.04 -14.52
N GLY A 1224 -16.32 39.97 -14.38
CA GLY A 1224 -16.78 39.15 -15.51
C GLY A 1224 -15.70 38.26 -16.17
N TRP A 1225 -14.51 38.11 -15.58
CA TRP A 1225 -13.48 37.20 -16.10
C TRP A 1225 -13.92 35.72 -16.07
N ILE A 1226 -14.68 35.35 -15.04
CA ILE A 1226 -15.32 34.05 -14.83
C ILE A 1226 -16.75 34.22 -14.31
N THR A 1227 -17.55 33.15 -14.39
CA THR A 1227 -18.96 33.09 -13.97
C THR A 1227 -19.16 32.07 -12.84
N THR A 1228 -20.36 31.98 -12.26
CA THR A 1228 -20.68 30.91 -11.28
C THR A 1228 -20.52 29.51 -11.88
N ALA A 1229 -20.83 29.33 -13.18
CA ALA A 1229 -20.61 28.07 -13.89
C ALA A 1229 -19.12 27.71 -14.07
N ASP A 1230 -18.21 28.65 -13.86
CA ASP A 1230 -16.76 28.42 -13.84
C ASP A 1230 -16.24 28.05 -12.45
N THR A 1231 -17.10 28.05 -11.42
CA THR A 1231 -16.75 27.75 -10.03
C THR A 1231 -17.42 26.46 -9.52
N SER A 1232 -16.80 25.79 -8.56
CA SER A 1232 -17.31 24.54 -7.98
C SER A 1232 -18.38 24.73 -6.90
N ASP A 1233 -18.40 25.89 -6.24
CA ASP A 1233 -19.23 26.18 -5.05
C ASP A 1233 -19.73 27.64 -4.99
N ASN A 1234 -19.68 28.36 -6.13
CA ASN A 1234 -19.89 29.81 -6.22
C ASN A 1234 -18.79 30.68 -5.57
N VAL A 1235 -17.62 30.15 -5.23
CA VAL A 1235 -16.44 30.91 -4.77
C VAL A 1235 -15.17 30.46 -5.51
N HIS A 1236 -14.90 29.17 -5.48
CA HIS A 1236 -13.66 28.54 -5.95
C HIS A 1236 -13.72 28.19 -7.43
N PRO A 1237 -12.81 28.70 -8.29
CA PRO A 1237 -12.75 28.32 -9.69
C PRO A 1237 -12.50 26.81 -9.88
N THR A 1238 -13.18 26.22 -10.84
CA THR A 1238 -12.82 24.92 -11.41
C THR A 1238 -11.50 25.00 -12.17
N ASP A 1239 -10.89 23.87 -12.54
CA ASP A 1239 -9.75 23.82 -13.46
C ASP A 1239 -10.00 24.64 -14.75
N ALA A 1240 -11.22 24.62 -15.31
CA ALA A 1240 -11.60 25.43 -16.48
C ALA A 1240 -11.70 26.94 -16.14
N GLY A 1241 -12.17 27.29 -14.95
CA GLY A 1241 -12.14 28.65 -14.43
C GLY A 1241 -10.71 29.17 -14.24
N HIS A 1242 -9.79 28.36 -13.72
CA HIS A 1242 -8.38 28.72 -13.60
C HIS A 1242 -7.70 28.93 -14.95
N VAL A 1243 -8.00 28.12 -15.97
CA VAL A 1243 -7.52 28.35 -17.35
C VAL A 1243 -8.04 29.69 -17.89
N LYS A 1244 -9.32 30.04 -17.68
CA LYS A 1244 -9.87 31.35 -18.07
C LYS A 1244 -9.15 32.52 -17.39
N ILE A 1245 -8.88 32.41 -16.08
CA ILE A 1245 -8.15 33.44 -15.31
C ILE A 1245 -6.71 33.56 -15.82
N ALA A 1246 -6.01 32.44 -15.99
CA ALA A 1246 -4.61 32.42 -16.41
C ALA A 1246 -4.43 33.03 -17.81
N ASN A 1247 -5.27 32.65 -18.78
CA ASN A 1247 -5.19 33.20 -20.14
C ASN A 1247 -5.36 34.73 -20.17
N ARG A 1248 -6.21 35.28 -19.30
CA ARG A 1248 -6.39 36.74 -19.16
C ARG A 1248 -5.23 37.39 -18.40
N LEU A 1249 -4.73 36.76 -17.34
CA LEU A 1249 -3.66 37.30 -16.50
C LEU A 1249 -2.31 37.30 -17.23
N THR A 1250 -1.98 36.23 -17.95
CA THR A 1250 -0.80 36.15 -18.83
C THR A 1250 -0.70 37.39 -19.73
N ALA A 1251 -1.79 37.72 -20.43
CA ALA A 1251 -1.83 38.88 -21.34
C ALA A 1251 -1.68 40.24 -20.65
N VAL A 1252 -1.86 40.34 -19.33
CA VAL A 1252 -1.63 41.57 -18.54
C VAL A 1252 -0.21 41.62 -17.97
N LEU A 1253 0.43 40.47 -17.74
CA LEU A 1253 1.78 40.41 -17.17
C LEU A 1253 2.90 40.39 -18.22
N ASP A 1254 2.62 39.92 -19.45
CA ASP A 1254 3.59 39.83 -20.55
C ASP A 1254 4.18 41.21 -20.92
N ASP A 1255 3.35 42.27 -20.87
CA ASP A 1255 3.75 43.68 -21.08
C ASP A 1255 4.79 44.21 -20.07
N TYR A 1256 5.04 43.49 -18.97
CA TYR A 1256 5.88 43.92 -17.85
C TYR A 1256 7.03 42.96 -17.51
N LEU A 1257 7.07 41.78 -18.14
CA LEU A 1257 8.01 40.69 -17.86
C LEU A 1257 8.95 40.41 -19.05
#